data_AF-A0A537VWV5-F1
#
_entry.id   AF-A0A537VWV5-F1
#
_cell.length_a   1.000
_cell.length_b   1.000
_cell.length_c   1.000
_cell.angle_alpha   90.00
_cell.angle_beta   90.00
_cell.angle_gamma   90.00
#
_symmetry.space_group_name_H-M   'P 1'
#
loop_
_entity.id
_entity.type
_entity.pdbx_description
1 polymer ?
#
loop_
_entity_poly.entity_id
_entity_poly.type
_entity_poly.pdbx_seq_one_letter_code
_entity_poly.pdbx_strand_id
1 'polypeptide(L)'
;MEQHDQALQPSAGTKHTAHRRRRPSGAAPPLPKQIGLTGWVWLVALAAVVVTGCLWLRADPGPLDRFDAGITDAVVSIRAGWLNTVVRQVHTVGSRVGFAALGLLLVIATAWFRRWRHLVIWMISLAVAGALLQGLELLSLRPRPFGVQQIASWEGYATPSIPIGAIAILSTGLAFMLVVPGRPRFWAKIAMAGAIAIIGTLRIYLGVDHFTDVVFGAIVGVAIPLAAFRAFASNDLFPISYGARGKSAHLDVTGRRGEAIRTALQDQLGFTVRDIKPVGLEGSGGSTPLKLTVTDEEGRTRTIFAKLYAKSHVRADRWYKLGRTMLYGRLEDETPFSTVRRFVEYEDYTLRMLGDYGFKTPAALGIVEITPEREYLIAMDFFDDAVEIGEADIDAHVIDEGLAMIRLMWDVGLAHRDIKPANLMVQDGELKLIDVFFVQVRPSPWRQAVDLGNMMLVLALRSDAQTVYDAALRYFTPDELAEAFAATKGVASPTQLRQQLKQDGRDLLAAFRSMAPARRPIALQRWSIRRVALIIASLLVVLLAGLTAVGLFFPTRGTVTAPMCDAGQPMQLMAQAVPSATRLPCVASLPVGWVVGTAETVQGKAIFAVGVGDGSTEPVTVVLTESCPAPVEGTQQIPIDGGCVTYTPTITDRDVPSFAPDGGLAFIARSDLIAAVAADDQVLCGALAPPCP
;
A
#
# COMPACT_ATOMS: atom_id res chain seq x y z
N MET A 1 62.92 -12.47 1.53
CA MET A 1 62.35 -11.25 2.13
C MET A 1 62.41 -10.04 1.21
N GLU A 2 63.21 -10.01 0.13
CA GLU A 2 63.22 -8.88 -0.83
C GLU A 2 62.41 -9.09 -2.12
N GLN A 3 61.82 -10.28 -2.34
CA GLN A 3 60.91 -10.54 -3.49
C GLN A 3 59.41 -10.42 -3.16
N HIS A 4 59.06 -10.09 -1.91
CA HIS A 4 57.67 -9.94 -1.47
C HIS A 4 57.17 -8.48 -1.53
N ASP A 5 58.06 -7.51 -1.72
CA ASP A 5 57.73 -6.07 -1.67
C ASP A 5 57.38 -5.44 -3.04
N GLN A 6 57.50 -6.18 -4.15
CA GLN A 6 57.15 -5.67 -5.48
C GLN A 6 55.72 -6.00 -5.94
N ALA A 7 54.95 -6.77 -5.17
CA ALA A 7 53.58 -7.19 -5.54
C ALA A 7 52.45 -6.32 -4.95
N LEU A 8 52.78 -5.24 -4.24
CA LEU A 8 51.81 -4.35 -3.58
C LEU A 8 51.93 -2.89 -4.09
N GLN A 9 52.04 -2.70 -5.40
CA GLN A 9 51.63 -1.42 -5.98
C GLN A 9 50.14 -1.52 -6.32
N PRO A 10 49.26 -0.80 -5.61
CA PRO A 10 47.88 -0.72 -6.04
C PRO A 10 47.86 -0.12 -7.44
N SER A 11 47.13 -0.77 -8.34
CA SER A 11 46.58 -0.12 -9.54
C SER A 11 45.78 1.09 -9.04
N ALA A 12 46.46 2.22 -8.93
CA ALA A 12 45.86 3.47 -8.52
C ALA A 12 44.93 3.88 -9.65
N GLY A 13 43.67 3.44 -9.57
CA GLY A 13 42.60 3.95 -10.40
C GLY A 13 42.72 5.46 -10.44
N THR A 14 42.92 6.00 -11.65
CA THR A 14 43.16 7.42 -11.92
C THR A 14 42.28 8.25 -11.01
N LYS A 15 42.88 8.98 -10.05
CA LYS A 15 42.14 9.84 -9.13
C LYS A 15 41.50 10.95 -9.95
N HIS A 16 40.26 10.73 -10.40
CA HIS A 16 39.44 11.73 -11.07
C HIS A 16 39.13 12.86 -10.10
N THR A 17 40.00 13.88 -10.08
CA THR A 17 39.76 15.14 -9.37
C THR A 17 38.93 16.06 -10.26
N ALA A 18 37.70 15.65 -10.56
CA ALA A 18 36.74 16.49 -11.26
C ALA A 18 36.36 17.71 -10.40
N HIS A 19 36.15 18.88 -11.02
CA HIS A 19 35.63 20.07 -10.34
C HIS A 19 34.15 19.87 -9.97
N ARG A 20 33.91 19.18 -8.84
CA ARG A 20 32.57 18.89 -8.34
C ARG A 20 31.80 20.17 -8.03
N ARG A 21 30.63 20.33 -8.65
CA ARG A 21 29.76 21.47 -8.39
C ARG A 21 28.94 21.20 -7.13
N ARG A 22 29.33 21.82 -6.02
CA ARG A 22 28.55 21.75 -4.78
C ARG A 22 27.21 22.48 -4.96
N ARG A 23 26.11 21.77 -4.71
CA ARG A 23 24.76 22.37 -4.65
C ARG A 23 24.70 23.46 -3.55
N PRO A 24 24.16 24.65 -3.83
CA PRO A 24 23.92 25.68 -2.81
C PRO A 24 23.01 25.18 -1.68
N SER A 25 23.22 25.67 -0.46
CA SER A 25 22.34 25.38 0.68
C SER A 25 20.89 25.78 0.35
N GLY A 26 19.94 24.87 0.55
CA GLY A 26 18.52 25.11 0.28
C GLY A 26 18.07 24.87 -1.16
N ALA A 27 18.98 24.62 -2.10
CA ALA A 27 18.60 24.22 -3.45
C ALA A 27 17.92 22.84 -3.43
N ALA A 28 16.85 22.69 -4.21
CA ALA A 28 16.12 21.43 -4.33
C ALA A 28 17.02 20.31 -4.89
N PRO A 29 16.80 19.05 -4.50
CA PRO A 29 17.52 17.93 -5.11
C PRO A 29 17.15 17.77 -6.60
N PRO A 30 17.99 17.08 -7.40
CA PRO A 30 17.76 16.87 -8.85
C PRO A 30 16.35 16.39 -9.19
N LEU A 31 15.75 15.56 -8.34
CA LEU A 31 14.35 15.14 -8.46
C LEU A 31 13.58 15.38 -7.14
N PRO A 32 12.92 16.53 -6.95
CA PRO A 32 12.27 16.88 -5.69
C PRO A 32 10.93 16.16 -5.48
N LYS A 33 10.61 15.86 -4.21
CA LYS A 33 9.30 15.33 -3.82
C LYS A 33 8.25 16.45 -3.90
N GLN A 34 7.27 16.30 -4.78
CA GLN A 34 6.16 17.26 -4.87
C GLN A 34 4.81 16.55 -4.72
N ILE A 35 3.99 17.06 -3.79
CA ILE A 35 2.57 16.71 -3.67
C ILE A 35 1.76 17.40 -4.79
N GLY A 36 2.31 18.45 -5.38
CA GLY A 36 1.68 19.27 -6.42
C GLY A 36 0.59 20.19 -5.85
N LEU A 37 0.34 21.30 -6.54
CA LEU A 37 -0.62 22.33 -6.12
C LEU A 37 -2.02 21.75 -5.83
N THR A 38 -2.52 20.92 -6.75
CA THR A 38 -3.84 20.28 -6.58
C THR A 38 -3.92 19.41 -5.33
N GLY A 39 -2.82 18.78 -4.89
CA GLY A 39 -2.82 17.97 -3.67
C GLY A 39 -2.95 18.82 -2.42
N TRP A 40 -2.29 19.98 -2.41
CA TRP A 40 -2.44 20.98 -1.35
C TRP A 40 -3.86 21.54 -1.28
N VAL A 41 -4.47 21.87 -2.43
CA VAL A 41 -5.86 22.35 -2.48
C VAL A 41 -6.82 21.35 -1.81
N TRP A 42 -6.70 20.05 -2.12
CA TRP A 42 -7.55 19.03 -1.49
C TRP A 42 -7.27 18.84 0.00
N LEU A 43 -6.02 18.98 0.45
CA LEU A 43 -5.69 18.89 1.88
C LEU A 43 -6.23 20.08 2.68
N VAL A 44 -6.16 21.29 2.12
CA VAL A 44 -6.75 22.49 2.72
C VAL A 44 -8.27 22.37 2.75
N ALA A 45 -8.89 21.90 1.66
CA ALA A 45 -10.33 21.64 1.62
C ALA A 45 -10.74 20.59 2.67
N LEU A 46 -9.97 19.51 2.82
CA LEU A 46 -10.21 18.49 3.85
C LEU A 46 -10.13 19.09 5.26
N ALA A 47 -9.11 19.90 5.55
CA ALA A 47 -8.99 20.57 6.83
C ALA A 47 -10.18 21.50 7.11
N ALA A 48 -10.64 22.24 6.10
CA ALA A 48 -11.84 23.07 6.20
C ALA A 48 -13.09 22.25 6.52
N VAL A 49 -13.30 21.11 5.85
CA VAL A 49 -14.44 20.21 6.14
C VAL A 49 -14.39 19.68 7.58
N VAL A 50 -13.22 19.26 8.06
CA VAL A 50 -13.05 18.78 9.44
C VAL A 50 -13.33 19.89 10.44
N VAL A 51 -12.83 21.11 10.21
CA VAL A 51 -13.07 22.27 11.07
C VAL A 51 -14.56 22.62 11.10
N THR A 52 -15.21 22.71 9.93
CA THR A 52 -16.64 23.00 9.83
C THR A 52 -17.49 21.93 10.51
N GLY A 53 -17.18 20.64 10.29
CA GLY A 53 -17.91 19.52 10.88
C GLY A 53 -17.71 19.37 12.39
N CYS A 54 -16.52 19.67 12.91
CA CYS A 54 -16.23 19.54 14.35
C CYS A 54 -16.64 20.76 15.17
N LEU A 55 -16.63 21.98 14.61
CA LEU A 55 -16.79 23.22 15.39
C LEU A 55 -18.04 24.02 15.04
N TRP A 56 -18.44 24.07 13.77
CA TRP A 56 -19.47 25.01 13.33
C TRP A 56 -20.86 24.40 13.24
N LEU A 57 -21.00 23.20 12.63
CA LEU A 57 -22.30 22.53 12.49
C LEU A 57 -22.95 22.16 13.83
N ARG A 58 -22.14 21.88 14.85
CA ARG A 58 -22.64 21.60 16.21
C ARG A 58 -23.07 22.87 16.95
N ALA A 59 -22.52 24.03 16.59
CA ALA A 59 -22.74 25.28 17.32
C ALA A 59 -23.90 26.10 16.73
N ASP A 60 -23.96 26.25 15.41
CA ASP A 60 -25.02 26.98 14.70
C ASP A 60 -25.10 26.53 13.23
N PRO A 61 -25.98 25.56 12.89
CA PRO A 61 -26.15 25.11 11.51
C PRO A 61 -27.01 26.07 10.65
N GLY A 62 -27.70 27.05 11.26
CA GLY A 62 -28.74 27.85 10.61
C GLY A 62 -28.34 28.55 9.31
N PRO A 63 -27.15 29.18 9.21
CA PRO A 63 -26.70 29.80 7.95
C PRO A 63 -26.50 28.80 6.81
N LEU A 64 -25.96 27.61 7.10
CA LEU A 64 -25.74 26.55 6.11
C LEU A 64 -27.06 25.90 5.72
N ASP A 65 -27.94 25.64 6.68
CA ASP A 65 -29.27 25.07 6.44
C ASP A 65 -30.11 25.97 5.52
N ARG A 66 -30.09 27.30 5.73
CA ARG A 66 -30.80 28.25 4.85
C ARG A 66 -30.26 28.25 3.41
N PHE A 67 -28.93 28.17 3.27
CA PHE A 67 -28.31 28.06 1.94
C PHE A 67 -28.68 26.75 1.24
N ASP A 68 -28.62 25.63 1.96
CA ASP A 68 -28.97 24.31 1.43
C ASP A 68 -30.46 24.17 1.13
N ALA A 69 -31.33 24.81 1.92
CA ALA A 69 -32.78 24.84 1.69
C ALA A 69 -33.10 25.50 0.33
N GLY A 70 -32.51 26.65 0.02
CA GLY A 70 -32.72 27.30 -1.27
C GLY A 70 -32.29 26.45 -2.48
N ILE A 71 -31.24 25.65 -2.33
CA ILE A 71 -30.81 24.70 -3.38
C ILE A 71 -31.78 23.51 -3.43
N THR A 72 -32.15 22.96 -2.28
CA THR A 72 -33.09 21.85 -2.18
C THR A 72 -34.41 22.21 -2.84
N ASP A 73 -34.99 23.38 -2.53
CA ASP A 73 -36.23 23.86 -3.12
C ASP A 73 -36.15 23.98 -4.65
N ALA A 74 -35.06 24.54 -5.17
CA ALA A 74 -34.84 24.68 -6.61
C ALA A 74 -34.69 23.34 -7.33
N VAL A 75 -34.09 22.33 -6.67
CA VAL A 75 -33.94 20.97 -7.24
C VAL A 75 -35.22 20.15 -7.06
N VAL A 76 -35.99 20.40 -6.01
CA VAL A 76 -37.25 19.70 -5.73
C VAL A 76 -38.38 20.23 -6.62
N SER A 77 -38.34 21.51 -7.02
CA SER A 77 -39.35 22.11 -7.92
C SER A 77 -39.41 21.47 -9.31
N ILE A 78 -38.38 20.72 -9.72
CA ILE A 78 -38.36 19.97 -10.99
C ILE A 78 -38.87 18.52 -10.85
N ARG A 79 -39.32 18.11 -9.65
CA ARG A 79 -39.81 16.75 -9.44
C ARG A 79 -40.98 16.42 -10.36
N ALA A 80 -40.88 15.28 -11.03
CA ALA A 80 -41.92 14.75 -11.89
C ALA A 80 -42.08 13.24 -11.63
N GLY A 81 -43.31 12.72 -11.78
CA GLY A 81 -43.60 11.31 -11.47
C GLY A 81 -42.70 10.31 -12.22
N TRP A 82 -42.42 10.56 -13.50
CA TRP A 82 -41.50 9.73 -14.30
C TRP A 82 -40.05 9.86 -13.84
N LEU A 83 -39.61 11.09 -13.53
CA LEU A 83 -38.24 11.38 -13.09
C LEU A 83 -37.98 10.78 -11.71
N ASN A 84 -38.95 10.84 -10.79
CA ASN A 84 -38.88 10.19 -9.47
C ASN A 84 -38.59 8.69 -9.59
N THR A 85 -39.25 8.00 -10.52
CA THR A 85 -39.04 6.57 -10.74
C THR A 85 -37.63 6.29 -11.27
N VAL A 86 -37.15 7.06 -12.25
CA VAL A 86 -35.79 6.91 -12.79
C VAL A 86 -34.74 7.15 -11.71
N VAL A 87 -34.86 8.25 -10.96
CA VAL A 87 -33.87 8.63 -9.94
C VAL A 87 -33.84 7.62 -8.80
N ARG A 88 -35.01 7.10 -8.36
CA ARG A 88 -35.07 6.00 -7.38
C ARG A 88 -34.36 4.73 -7.86
N GLN A 89 -34.54 4.35 -9.12
CA GLN A 89 -33.87 3.17 -9.68
C GLN A 89 -32.35 3.37 -9.69
N VAL A 90 -31.86 4.53 -10.12
CA VAL A 90 -30.42 4.87 -10.08
C VAL A 90 -29.87 4.81 -8.66
N HIS A 91 -30.63 5.28 -7.67
CA HIS A 91 -30.24 5.24 -6.26
C HIS A 91 -30.00 3.82 -5.72
N THR A 92 -30.73 2.82 -6.21
CA THR A 92 -30.54 1.41 -5.77
C THR A 92 -29.15 0.86 -6.12
N VAL A 93 -28.53 1.35 -7.20
CA VAL A 93 -27.16 0.96 -7.60
C VAL A 93 -26.13 1.47 -6.59
N GLY A 94 -26.41 2.59 -5.93
CA GLY A 94 -25.63 3.14 -4.81
C GLY A 94 -25.99 2.57 -3.44
N SER A 95 -26.60 1.37 -3.39
CA SER A 95 -26.86 0.67 -2.12
C SER A 95 -25.57 0.14 -1.48
N ARG A 96 -25.65 -0.21 -0.19
CA ARG A 96 -24.53 -0.82 0.56
C ARG A 96 -23.93 -2.02 -0.17
N VAL A 97 -24.79 -2.89 -0.71
CA VAL A 97 -24.37 -4.06 -1.49
C VAL A 97 -23.75 -3.66 -2.83
N GLY A 98 -24.31 -2.64 -3.51
CA GLY A 98 -23.77 -2.12 -4.75
C GLY A 98 -22.34 -1.58 -4.58
N PHE A 99 -22.08 -0.80 -3.54
CA PHE A 99 -20.73 -0.31 -3.24
C PHE A 99 -19.78 -1.43 -2.84
N ALA A 100 -20.22 -2.40 -2.03
CA ALA A 100 -19.41 -3.56 -1.68
C ALA A 100 -19.00 -4.35 -2.94
N ALA A 101 -19.94 -4.58 -3.87
CA ALA A 101 -19.68 -5.28 -5.12
C ALA A 101 -18.70 -4.51 -6.04
N LEU A 102 -18.88 -3.20 -6.20
CA LEU A 102 -17.97 -2.36 -6.99
C LEU A 102 -16.57 -2.29 -6.36
N GLY A 103 -16.50 -2.19 -5.03
CA GLY A 103 -15.26 -2.23 -4.28
C GLY A 103 -14.53 -3.56 -4.46
N LEU A 104 -15.23 -4.68 -4.33
CA LEU A 104 -14.67 -6.01 -4.55
C LEU A 104 -14.20 -6.19 -6.00
N LEU A 105 -14.96 -5.71 -6.99
CA LEU A 105 -14.54 -5.71 -8.39
C LEU A 105 -13.23 -4.94 -8.58
N LEU A 106 -13.10 -3.76 -7.97
CA LEU A 106 -11.88 -2.96 -8.03
C LEU A 106 -10.69 -3.66 -7.36
N VAL A 107 -10.90 -4.33 -6.22
CA VAL A 107 -9.89 -5.17 -5.55
C VAL A 107 -9.44 -6.29 -6.48
N ILE A 108 -10.37 -7.06 -7.05
CA ILE A 108 -10.09 -8.19 -7.94
C ILE A 108 -9.34 -7.71 -9.18
N ALA A 109 -9.80 -6.64 -9.84
CA ALA A 109 -9.15 -6.07 -11.01
C ALA A 109 -7.72 -5.61 -10.67
N THR A 110 -7.53 -4.93 -9.54
CA THR A 110 -6.21 -4.43 -9.11
C THR A 110 -5.26 -5.59 -8.74
N ALA A 111 -5.78 -6.63 -8.11
CA ALA A 111 -5.05 -7.87 -7.79
C ALA A 111 -4.68 -8.65 -9.06
N TRP A 112 -5.57 -8.73 -10.05
CA TRP A 112 -5.31 -9.32 -11.36
C TRP A 112 -4.13 -8.65 -12.06
N PHE A 113 -4.09 -7.32 -12.04
CA PHE A 113 -2.94 -6.54 -12.53
C PHE A 113 -1.74 -6.51 -11.56
N ARG A 114 -1.79 -7.28 -10.46
CA ARG A 114 -0.75 -7.41 -9.41
C ARG A 114 -0.31 -6.08 -8.80
N ARG A 115 -1.21 -5.10 -8.68
CA ARG A 115 -0.94 -3.75 -8.18
C ARG A 115 -1.10 -3.65 -6.66
N TRP A 116 -0.54 -4.61 -5.93
CA TRP A 116 -0.71 -4.77 -4.48
C TRP A 116 -0.40 -3.51 -3.67
N ARG A 117 0.64 -2.76 -4.03
CA ARG A 117 0.98 -1.51 -3.34
C ARG A 117 -0.15 -0.47 -3.44
N HIS A 118 -0.68 -0.28 -4.63
CA HIS A 118 -1.75 0.67 -4.88
C HIS A 118 -3.01 0.23 -4.15
N LEU A 119 -3.31 -1.07 -4.19
CA LEU A 119 -4.42 -1.68 -3.47
C LEU A 119 -4.32 -1.45 -1.95
N VAL A 120 -3.16 -1.72 -1.34
CA VAL A 120 -2.96 -1.51 0.10
C VAL A 120 -3.13 -0.03 0.48
N ILE A 121 -2.57 0.89 -0.31
CA ILE A 121 -2.73 2.33 -0.08
C ILE A 121 -4.21 2.74 -0.16
N TRP A 122 -4.94 2.21 -1.15
CA TRP A 122 -6.37 2.47 -1.30
C TRP A 122 -7.19 1.89 -0.15
N MET A 123 -6.92 0.65 0.29
CA MET A 123 -7.59 0.04 1.46
C MET A 123 -7.35 0.83 2.75
N ILE A 124 -6.13 1.30 2.98
CA ILE A 124 -5.83 2.19 4.13
C ILE A 124 -6.60 3.51 3.99
N SER A 125 -6.64 4.08 2.78
CA SER A 125 -7.39 5.31 2.51
C SER A 125 -8.88 5.12 2.74
N LEU A 126 -9.43 3.96 2.36
CA LEU A 126 -10.83 3.58 2.58
C LEU A 126 -11.15 3.50 4.06
N ALA A 127 -10.28 2.87 4.86
CA ALA A 127 -10.42 2.81 6.31
C ALA A 127 -10.39 4.20 6.95
N VAL A 128 -9.42 5.03 6.59
CA VAL A 128 -9.28 6.38 7.16
C VAL A 128 -10.44 7.28 6.74
N ALA A 129 -10.85 7.24 5.47
CA ALA A 129 -11.98 8.03 4.98
C ALA A 129 -13.31 7.57 5.59
N GLY A 130 -13.55 6.26 5.69
CA GLY A 130 -14.75 5.70 6.30
C GLY A 130 -14.87 6.07 7.78
N ALA A 131 -13.78 5.92 8.54
CA ALA A 131 -13.74 6.32 9.95
C ALA A 131 -13.95 7.83 10.13
N LEU A 132 -13.37 8.66 9.25
CA LEU A 132 -13.56 10.10 9.31
C LEU A 132 -15.00 10.50 8.96
N LEU A 133 -15.60 9.92 7.93
CA LEU A 133 -16.99 10.18 7.55
C LEU A 133 -17.95 9.81 8.68
N GLN A 134 -17.80 8.61 9.25
CA GLN A 134 -18.61 8.15 10.38
C GLN A 134 -18.40 9.02 11.63
N GLY A 135 -17.15 9.42 11.91
CA GLY A 135 -16.85 10.31 13.02
C GLY A 135 -17.52 11.68 12.86
N LEU A 136 -17.47 12.27 11.67
CA LEU A 136 -18.13 13.55 11.37
C LEU A 136 -19.66 13.42 11.42
N GLU A 137 -20.23 12.29 11.03
CA GLU A 137 -21.66 11.99 11.15
C GLU A 137 -22.13 12.04 12.61
N LEU A 138 -21.43 11.32 13.50
CA LEU A 138 -21.76 11.27 14.92
C LEU A 138 -21.40 12.55 15.69
N LEU A 139 -20.57 13.42 15.11
CA LEU A 139 -20.24 14.72 15.71
C LEU A 139 -21.22 15.83 15.29
N SER A 140 -21.67 15.80 14.03
CA SER A 140 -22.54 16.82 13.45
C SER A 140 -24.01 16.61 13.79
N LEU A 141 -24.45 15.34 13.90
CA LEU A 141 -25.83 14.94 14.25
C LEU A 141 -26.90 15.64 13.38
N ARG A 142 -26.55 16.07 12.17
CA ARG A 142 -27.43 16.89 11.32
C ARG A 142 -28.58 16.03 10.74
N PRO A 143 -29.85 16.38 11.01
CA PRO A 143 -30.99 15.67 10.44
C PRO A 143 -31.03 15.72 8.91
N ARG A 144 -31.99 15.01 8.29
CA ARG A 144 -32.22 15.06 6.83
C ARG A 144 -32.82 16.41 6.43
N PRO A 145 -32.76 16.81 5.14
CA PRO A 145 -33.37 18.04 4.67
C PRO A 145 -34.83 18.23 5.12
N PHE A 146 -35.12 19.38 5.72
CA PHE A 146 -36.46 19.81 6.12
C PHE A 146 -37.21 20.43 4.94
N GLY A 147 -38.53 20.57 5.05
CA GLY A 147 -39.38 21.18 4.02
C GLY A 147 -39.60 20.34 2.76
N VAL A 148 -39.01 19.15 2.66
CA VAL A 148 -39.11 18.24 1.53
C VAL A 148 -39.44 16.82 1.98
N GLN A 149 -40.30 16.11 1.23
CA GLN A 149 -40.53 14.68 1.47
C GLN A 149 -39.36 13.85 0.93
N GLN A 150 -38.81 12.95 1.75
CA GLN A 150 -37.80 11.98 1.34
C GLN A 150 -38.43 10.86 0.52
N ILE A 151 -38.05 10.74 -0.76
CA ILE A 151 -38.67 9.81 -1.71
C ILE A 151 -37.78 8.59 -2.06
N ALA A 152 -36.71 8.35 -1.31
CA ALA A 152 -35.83 7.18 -1.45
C ALA A 152 -35.22 6.75 -0.11
N SER A 153 -34.64 5.56 -0.09
CA SER A 153 -34.02 4.99 1.11
C SER A 153 -32.83 5.80 1.61
N TRP A 154 -32.77 5.97 2.93
CA TRP A 154 -31.69 6.67 3.63
C TRP A 154 -31.50 6.06 5.03
N GLU A 155 -30.32 6.32 5.62
CA GLU A 155 -29.88 5.70 6.87
C GLU A 155 -29.02 6.67 7.67
N GLY A 156 -29.32 6.89 8.95
CA GLY A 156 -28.53 7.77 9.82
C GLY A 156 -28.68 9.26 9.49
N TYR A 157 -27.71 10.06 9.93
CA TYR A 157 -27.68 11.51 9.73
C TYR A 157 -27.25 11.88 8.30
N ALA A 158 -27.45 13.15 7.93
CA ALA A 158 -27.17 13.61 6.56
C ALA A 158 -25.69 13.94 6.32
N THR A 159 -25.02 14.55 7.31
CA THR A 159 -23.67 15.08 7.14
C THR A 159 -22.59 14.13 7.63
N PRO A 160 -21.47 13.98 6.91
CA PRO A 160 -21.32 14.18 5.47
C PRO A 160 -22.02 13.05 4.70
N SER A 161 -22.29 13.25 3.42
CA SER A 161 -22.88 12.18 2.59
C SER A 161 -21.91 11.01 2.42
N ILE A 162 -22.11 9.94 3.21
CA ILE A 162 -21.31 8.70 3.16
C ILE A 162 -21.35 8.07 1.76
N PRO A 163 -22.51 7.95 1.08
CA PRO A 163 -22.58 7.37 -0.27
C PRO A 163 -21.77 8.16 -1.30
N ILE A 164 -21.76 9.49 -1.21
CA ILE A 164 -20.93 10.32 -2.10
C ILE A 164 -19.44 10.15 -1.77
N GLY A 165 -19.08 10.09 -0.49
CA GLY A 165 -17.73 9.74 -0.07
C GLY A 165 -17.26 8.38 -0.61
N ALA A 166 -18.13 7.37 -0.56
CA ALA A 166 -17.89 6.03 -1.09
C ALA A 166 -17.65 6.04 -2.62
N ILE A 167 -18.48 6.76 -3.39
CA ILE A 167 -18.29 6.92 -4.84
C ILE A 167 -16.98 7.65 -5.12
N ALA A 168 -16.69 8.73 -4.40
CA ALA A 168 -15.48 9.52 -4.57
C ALA A 168 -14.20 8.70 -4.33
N ILE A 169 -14.17 7.85 -3.29
CA ILE A 169 -13.02 6.99 -3.00
C ILE A 169 -12.89 5.83 -3.98
N LEU A 170 -14.00 5.20 -4.39
CA LEU A 170 -14.01 4.12 -5.39
C LEU A 170 -13.52 4.63 -6.73
N SER A 171 -14.06 5.76 -7.19
CA SER A 171 -13.70 6.38 -8.46
C SER A 171 -12.25 6.89 -8.46
N THR A 172 -11.79 7.50 -7.35
CA THR A 172 -10.37 7.89 -7.20
C THR A 172 -9.45 6.68 -7.23
N GLY A 173 -9.84 5.58 -6.56
CA GLY A 173 -9.18 4.29 -6.67
C GLY A 173 -9.08 3.80 -8.10
N LEU A 174 -10.20 3.75 -8.84
CA LEU A 174 -10.24 3.36 -10.24
C LEU A 174 -9.25 4.17 -11.10
N ALA A 175 -9.27 5.51 -11.01
CA ALA A 175 -8.39 6.36 -11.80
C ALA A 175 -6.90 6.22 -11.47
N PHE A 176 -6.56 6.03 -10.20
CA PHE A 176 -5.16 5.94 -9.75
C PHE A 176 -4.61 4.53 -9.68
N MET A 177 -5.46 3.50 -9.77
CA MET A 177 -5.03 2.11 -9.75
C MET A 177 -5.16 1.43 -11.11
N LEU A 178 -6.02 1.90 -12.02
CA LEU A 178 -6.29 1.25 -13.30
C LEU A 178 -6.10 2.17 -14.53
N VAL A 179 -6.11 3.50 -14.41
CA VAL A 179 -5.99 4.39 -15.58
C VAL A 179 -4.56 4.93 -15.75
N VAL A 180 -4.02 4.84 -16.97
CA VAL A 180 -2.68 5.32 -17.36
C VAL A 180 -2.56 6.84 -17.17
N PRO A 181 -1.47 7.35 -16.57
CA PRO A 181 -1.28 8.79 -16.39
C PRO A 181 -1.17 9.51 -17.75
N GLY A 182 -1.58 10.79 -17.78
CA GLY A 182 -1.65 11.59 -19.00
C GLY A 182 -3.10 11.90 -19.40
N ARG A 183 -3.38 12.00 -20.71
CA ARG A 183 -4.72 12.31 -21.25
C ARG A 183 -5.81 11.34 -20.76
N PRO A 184 -5.61 10.01 -20.72
CA PRO A 184 -6.65 9.09 -20.26
C PRO A 184 -7.06 9.36 -18.80
N ARG A 185 -6.10 9.53 -17.89
CA ARG A 185 -6.40 9.83 -16.48
C ARG A 185 -6.99 11.23 -16.30
N PHE A 186 -6.64 12.18 -17.15
CA PHE A 186 -7.26 13.50 -17.13
C PHE A 186 -8.77 13.41 -17.44
N TRP A 187 -9.13 12.73 -18.54
CA TRP A 187 -10.53 12.49 -18.88
C TRP A 187 -11.26 11.63 -17.85
N ALA A 188 -10.60 10.63 -17.27
CA ALA A 188 -11.17 9.84 -16.18
C ALA A 188 -11.52 10.74 -14.98
N LYS A 189 -10.66 11.67 -14.57
CA LYS A 189 -10.97 12.61 -13.48
C LYS A 189 -12.15 13.51 -13.80
N ILE A 190 -12.28 13.98 -15.05
CA ILE A 190 -13.44 14.78 -15.49
C ILE A 190 -14.71 13.94 -15.42
N ALA A 191 -14.68 12.72 -15.96
CA ALA A 191 -15.82 11.80 -15.93
C ALA A 191 -16.25 11.48 -14.48
N MET A 192 -15.29 11.26 -13.58
CA MET A 192 -15.56 11.04 -12.17
C MET A 192 -16.17 12.27 -11.49
N ALA A 193 -15.63 13.46 -11.73
CA ALA A 193 -16.18 14.69 -11.18
C ALA A 193 -17.63 14.90 -11.66
N GLY A 194 -17.89 14.66 -12.95
CA GLY A 194 -19.25 14.68 -13.51
C GLY A 194 -20.16 13.64 -12.86
N ALA A 195 -19.70 12.39 -12.68
CA ALA A 195 -20.48 11.33 -12.04
C ALA A 195 -20.82 11.66 -10.58
N ILE A 196 -19.86 12.18 -9.81
CA ILE A 196 -20.07 12.62 -8.41
C ILE A 196 -21.08 13.76 -8.38
N ALA A 197 -20.95 14.76 -9.26
CA ALA A 197 -21.89 15.87 -9.33
C ALA A 197 -23.31 15.41 -9.69
N ILE A 198 -23.46 14.54 -10.71
CA ILE A 198 -24.75 13.98 -11.11
C ILE A 198 -25.38 13.21 -9.95
N ILE A 199 -24.66 12.25 -9.36
CA ILE A 199 -25.21 11.42 -8.27
C ILE A 199 -25.50 12.28 -7.04
N GLY A 200 -24.67 13.27 -6.74
CA GLY A 200 -24.92 14.27 -5.70
C GLY A 200 -26.22 15.03 -5.91
N THR A 201 -26.42 15.59 -7.11
CA THR A 201 -27.67 16.27 -7.48
C THR A 201 -28.88 15.33 -7.38
N LEU A 202 -28.74 14.07 -7.79
CA LEU A 202 -29.81 13.08 -7.65
C LEU A 202 -30.18 12.84 -6.17
N ARG A 203 -29.22 12.87 -5.25
CA ARG A 203 -29.50 12.71 -3.82
C ARG A 203 -30.19 13.93 -3.20
N ILE A 204 -29.84 15.13 -3.65
CA ILE A 204 -30.57 16.36 -3.30
C ILE A 204 -32.00 16.29 -3.84
N TYR A 205 -32.17 15.87 -5.10
CA TYR A 205 -33.48 15.66 -5.73
C TYR A 205 -34.37 14.68 -4.94
N LEU A 206 -33.78 13.61 -4.39
CA LEU A 206 -34.48 12.63 -3.56
C LEU A 206 -34.81 13.16 -2.14
N GLY A 207 -34.30 14.33 -1.77
CA GLY A 207 -34.47 14.94 -0.45
C GLY A 207 -33.66 14.26 0.66
N VAL A 208 -32.68 13.41 0.31
CA VAL A 208 -31.96 12.59 1.31
C VAL A 208 -30.70 13.25 1.86
N ASP A 209 -30.05 14.13 1.10
CA ASP A 209 -28.83 14.83 1.52
C ASP A 209 -28.94 16.33 1.17
N HIS A 210 -28.29 17.19 1.96
CA HIS A 210 -28.09 18.59 1.60
C HIS A 210 -26.97 18.76 0.56
N PHE A 211 -26.92 19.90 -0.11
CA PHE A 211 -25.85 20.20 -1.07
C PHE A 211 -24.47 20.21 -0.39
N THR A 212 -24.35 20.83 0.78
CA THR A 212 -23.09 20.85 1.54
C THR A 212 -22.65 19.44 1.98
N ASP A 213 -23.58 18.55 2.33
CA ASP A 213 -23.28 17.17 2.72
C ASP A 213 -22.65 16.39 1.56
N VAL A 214 -23.16 16.59 0.35
CA VAL A 214 -22.61 16.04 -0.90
C VAL A 214 -21.18 16.54 -1.12
N VAL A 215 -20.96 17.85 -0.98
CA VAL A 215 -19.63 18.47 -1.15
C VAL A 215 -18.64 17.94 -0.12
N PHE A 216 -19.02 17.84 1.15
CA PHE A 216 -18.16 17.34 2.22
C PHE A 216 -17.80 15.86 2.02
N GLY A 217 -18.78 15.03 1.65
CA GLY A 217 -18.54 13.63 1.29
C GLY A 217 -17.54 13.50 0.15
N ALA A 218 -17.71 14.28 -0.92
CA ALA A 218 -16.82 14.28 -2.08
C ALA A 218 -15.39 14.72 -1.70
N ILE A 219 -15.24 15.75 -0.87
CA ILE A 219 -13.93 16.24 -0.41
C ILE A 219 -13.19 15.16 0.37
N VAL A 220 -13.84 14.54 1.36
CA VAL A 220 -13.22 13.48 2.15
C VAL A 220 -12.82 12.28 1.26
N GLY A 221 -13.74 11.84 0.39
CA GLY A 221 -13.52 10.70 -0.50
C GLY A 221 -12.46 10.92 -1.59
N VAL A 222 -12.18 12.16 -2.01
CA VAL A 222 -11.10 12.47 -2.97
C VAL A 222 -9.79 12.80 -2.28
N ALA A 223 -9.80 13.65 -1.25
CA ALA A 223 -8.59 14.23 -0.68
C ALA A 223 -7.66 13.17 -0.07
N ILE A 224 -8.23 12.24 0.71
CA ILE A 224 -7.48 11.20 1.42
C ILE A 224 -6.76 10.26 0.45
N PRO A 225 -7.45 9.53 -0.46
CA PRO A 225 -6.76 8.63 -1.39
C PRO A 225 -5.84 9.38 -2.35
N LEU A 226 -6.18 10.60 -2.79
CA LEU A 226 -5.31 11.38 -3.66
C LEU A 226 -3.99 11.75 -2.97
N ALA A 227 -4.05 12.23 -1.73
CA ALA A 227 -2.86 12.55 -0.94
C ALA A 227 -2.03 11.28 -0.68
N ALA A 228 -2.69 10.17 -0.34
CA ALA A 228 -2.04 8.89 -0.09
C ALA A 228 -1.31 8.35 -1.33
N PHE A 229 -1.96 8.35 -2.50
CA PHE A 229 -1.33 7.95 -3.75
C PHE A 229 -0.14 8.84 -4.10
N ARG A 230 -0.24 10.16 -3.92
CA ARG A 230 0.89 11.06 -4.22
C ARG A 230 2.05 10.90 -3.24
N ALA A 231 1.78 10.63 -1.97
CA ALA A 231 2.81 10.46 -0.95
C ALA A 231 3.52 9.11 -1.07
N PHE A 232 2.78 8.04 -1.42
CA PHE A 232 3.24 6.66 -1.31
C PHE A 232 3.26 5.88 -2.65
N ALA A 233 2.62 6.34 -3.70
CA ALA A 233 2.62 5.71 -5.04
C ALA A 233 2.67 6.76 -6.16
N SER A 234 3.68 7.63 -6.12
CA SER A 234 3.85 8.66 -7.16
C SER A 234 4.08 8.02 -8.54
N ASN A 235 3.51 8.64 -9.57
CA ASN A 235 3.64 8.15 -10.95
C ASN A 235 5.10 8.03 -11.41
N ASP A 236 6.00 8.87 -10.90
CA ASP A 236 7.42 8.84 -11.26
C ASP A 236 8.12 7.58 -10.72
N LEU A 237 7.60 6.95 -9.65
CA LEU A 237 8.17 5.76 -9.02
C LEU A 237 7.41 4.47 -9.38
N PHE A 238 6.10 4.58 -9.52
CA PHE A 238 5.21 3.45 -9.76
C PHE A 238 4.23 3.79 -10.88
N PRO A 239 4.70 3.97 -12.12
CA PRO A 239 3.83 4.32 -13.23
C PRO A 239 2.84 3.19 -13.52
N ILE A 240 1.63 3.59 -13.92
CA ILE A 240 0.66 2.66 -14.48
C ILE A 240 0.88 2.61 -15.99
N SER A 241 1.35 1.48 -16.49
CA SER A 241 1.50 1.20 -17.91
C SER A 241 0.85 -0.15 -18.26
N TYR A 242 0.35 -0.24 -19.49
CA TYR A 242 -0.17 -1.47 -20.11
C TYR A 242 0.60 -1.66 -21.42
N GLY A 243 1.78 -2.26 -21.34
CA GLY A 243 2.68 -2.53 -22.47
C GLY A 243 3.48 -3.82 -22.24
N ALA A 244 4.30 -4.20 -23.24
CA ALA A 244 5.17 -5.37 -23.13
C ALA A 244 6.04 -5.26 -21.85
N ARG A 245 5.89 -6.26 -20.97
CA ARG A 245 6.32 -6.21 -19.57
C ARG A 245 7.82 -5.96 -19.42
N GLY A 246 8.21 -4.80 -18.91
CA GLY A 246 9.41 -4.68 -18.09
C GLY A 246 9.12 -5.19 -16.68
N LYS A 247 10.09 -5.84 -16.01
CA LYS A 247 9.96 -6.19 -14.58
C LYS A 247 9.74 -4.90 -13.77
N SER A 248 8.84 -4.92 -12.78
CA SER A 248 8.50 -3.77 -11.92
C SER A 248 9.67 -3.24 -11.06
N ALA A 249 10.82 -3.92 -11.07
CA ALA A 249 12.06 -3.49 -10.46
C ALA A 249 12.82 -2.44 -11.30
N HIS A 250 12.48 -2.27 -12.58
CA HIS A 250 13.19 -1.36 -13.46
C HIS A 250 12.48 -0.01 -13.53
N LEU A 251 13.20 1.03 -13.11
CA LEU A 251 12.69 2.39 -13.10
C LEU A 251 12.78 2.98 -14.50
N ASP A 252 11.78 3.78 -14.87
CA ASP A 252 11.81 4.57 -16.10
C ASP A 252 12.87 5.67 -15.97
N VAL A 253 13.96 5.54 -16.72
CA VAL A 253 15.08 6.48 -16.77
C VAL A 253 14.94 7.55 -17.86
N THR A 254 13.76 7.69 -18.45
CA THR A 254 13.45 8.76 -19.40
C THR A 254 12.84 9.98 -18.70
N GLY A 255 12.53 11.03 -19.48
CA GLY A 255 11.86 12.25 -18.99
C GLY A 255 12.59 12.92 -17.82
N ARG A 256 11.83 13.31 -16.79
CA ARG A 256 12.36 14.05 -15.62
C ARG A 256 13.43 13.28 -14.85
N ARG A 257 13.33 11.94 -14.78
CA ARG A 257 14.34 11.12 -14.10
C ARG A 257 15.63 11.07 -14.91
N GLY A 258 15.53 10.91 -16.22
CA GLY A 258 16.68 10.94 -17.13
C GLY A 258 17.45 12.25 -16.98
N GLU A 259 16.76 13.40 -17.03
CA GLU A 259 17.38 14.70 -16.84
C GLU A 259 18.00 14.87 -15.44
N ALA A 260 17.35 14.34 -14.40
CA ALA A 260 17.92 14.34 -13.05
C ALA A 260 19.19 13.50 -12.96
N ILE A 261 19.25 12.34 -13.62
CA ILE A 261 20.47 11.50 -13.70
C ILE A 261 21.59 12.24 -14.42
N ARG A 262 21.31 12.86 -15.59
CA ARG A 262 22.30 13.64 -16.35
C ARG A 262 22.87 14.79 -15.51
N THR A 263 21.99 15.57 -14.88
CA THR A 263 22.38 16.71 -14.02
C THR A 263 23.19 16.24 -12.83
N ALA A 264 22.76 15.18 -12.15
CA ALA A 264 23.41 14.70 -10.94
C ALA A 264 24.79 14.08 -11.22
N LEU A 265 24.95 13.33 -12.32
CA LEU A 265 26.26 12.79 -12.75
C LEU A 265 27.24 13.90 -13.11
N GLN A 266 26.77 14.93 -13.81
CA GLN A 266 27.59 16.10 -14.13
C GLN A 266 28.02 16.85 -12.86
N ASP A 267 27.07 17.19 -11.98
CA ASP A 267 27.35 18.02 -10.81
C ASP A 267 28.23 17.29 -9.77
N GLN A 268 28.01 15.98 -9.56
CA GLN A 268 28.62 15.23 -8.46
C GLN A 268 29.87 14.43 -8.87
N LEU A 269 29.95 13.96 -10.12
CA LEU A 269 31.08 13.17 -10.63
C LEU A 269 31.79 13.81 -11.83
N GLY A 270 31.30 14.92 -12.39
CA GLY A 270 31.93 15.59 -13.54
C GLY A 270 31.68 14.91 -14.88
N PHE A 271 30.78 13.94 -14.95
CA PHE A 271 30.50 13.19 -16.18
C PHE A 271 29.34 13.79 -16.99
N THR A 272 29.62 14.20 -18.23
CA THR A 272 28.57 14.61 -19.17
C THR A 272 27.98 13.37 -19.83
N VAL A 273 26.74 13.04 -19.46
CA VAL A 273 26.05 11.87 -20.02
C VAL A 273 25.56 12.17 -21.43
N ARG A 274 25.99 11.36 -22.41
CA ARG A 274 25.52 11.40 -23.80
C ARG A 274 24.31 10.49 -23.98
N ASP A 275 24.43 9.24 -23.56
CA ASP A 275 23.40 8.22 -23.76
C ASP A 275 23.14 7.41 -22.47
N ILE A 276 21.89 6.96 -22.31
CA ILE A 276 21.43 6.16 -21.16
C ILE A 276 20.69 4.94 -21.72
N LYS A 277 21.25 3.75 -21.54
CA LYS A 277 20.65 2.49 -21.99
C LYS A 277 20.47 1.51 -20.84
N PRO A 278 19.23 1.08 -20.50
CA PRO A 278 19.02 -0.03 -19.59
C PRO A 278 19.59 -1.35 -20.17
N VAL A 279 20.30 -2.15 -19.38
CA VAL A 279 20.97 -3.39 -19.82
C VAL A 279 20.75 -4.54 -18.82
N GLY A 280 20.73 -5.81 -19.25
CA GLY A 280 20.71 -6.94 -18.31
C GLY A 280 19.43 -7.06 -17.44
N LEU A 281 18.28 -6.60 -17.94
CA LEU A 281 17.03 -6.51 -17.19
C LEU A 281 16.46 -7.87 -16.74
N GLU A 282 16.85 -8.96 -17.38
CA GLU A 282 16.33 -10.30 -17.13
C GLU A 282 16.89 -10.93 -15.83
N GLY A 283 17.96 -10.38 -15.24
CA GLY A 283 18.59 -10.91 -14.02
C GLY A 283 18.53 -10.01 -12.77
N SER A 284 18.42 -8.69 -12.93
CA SER A 284 18.48 -7.76 -11.78
C SER A 284 17.10 -7.44 -11.18
N GLY A 285 16.85 -7.93 -9.96
CA GLY A 285 15.64 -7.60 -9.18
C GLY A 285 15.86 -6.55 -8.08
N GLY A 286 17.12 -6.20 -7.80
CA GLY A 286 17.51 -5.30 -6.71
C GLY A 286 17.96 -3.90 -7.16
N SER A 287 18.09 -3.66 -8.46
CA SER A 287 18.54 -2.40 -9.03
C SER A 287 18.02 -2.22 -10.45
N THR A 288 18.12 -0.99 -10.98
CA THR A 288 17.98 -0.74 -12.41
C THR A 288 19.39 -0.56 -13.00
N PRO A 289 19.95 -1.59 -13.66
CA PRO A 289 21.25 -1.53 -14.33
C PRO A 289 21.23 -0.67 -15.60
N LEU A 290 22.24 0.18 -15.77
CA LEU A 290 22.36 1.17 -16.83
C LEU A 290 23.77 1.10 -17.45
N LYS A 291 23.83 1.09 -18.77
CA LYS A 291 25.03 1.39 -19.56
C LYS A 291 24.96 2.85 -19.96
N LEU A 292 25.96 3.63 -19.55
CA LEU A 292 26.03 5.07 -19.83
C LEU A 292 27.23 5.35 -20.72
N THR A 293 27.02 6.15 -21.76
CA THR A 293 28.13 6.75 -22.52
C THR A 293 28.36 8.14 -21.97
N VAL A 294 29.54 8.37 -21.40
CA VAL A 294 29.88 9.63 -20.72
C VAL A 294 31.12 10.26 -21.35
N THR A 295 31.16 11.59 -21.32
CA THR A 295 32.37 12.37 -21.59
C THR A 295 32.92 12.87 -20.26
N ASP A 296 34.20 12.62 -19.98
CA ASP A 296 34.87 13.19 -18.80
C ASP A 296 35.26 14.66 -19.02
N GLU A 297 35.76 15.33 -17.99
CA GLU A 297 36.16 16.76 -18.07
C GLU A 297 37.30 17.01 -19.08
N GLU A 298 38.09 15.98 -19.39
CA GLU A 298 39.16 16.03 -20.39
C GLU A 298 38.66 15.79 -21.82
N GLY A 299 37.34 15.63 -22.00
CA GLY A 299 36.71 15.42 -23.30
C GLY A 299 36.78 13.97 -23.81
N ARG A 300 37.30 13.03 -23.03
CA ARG A 300 37.39 11.62 -23.43
C ARG A 300 36.05 10.95 -23.24
N THR A 301 35.60 10.26 -24.29
CA THR A 301 34.35 9.48 -24.24
C THR A 301 34.66 8.07 -23.75
N ARG A 302 33.93 7.61 -22.74
CA ARG A 302 34.05 6.25 -22.20
C ARG A 302 32.67 5.66 -21.87
N THR A 303 32.61 4.34 -21.84
CA THR A 303 31.45 3.61 -21.36
C THR A 303 31.60 3.37 -19.85
N ILE A 304 30.55 3.63 -19.09
CA ILE A 304 30.50 3.27 -17.66
C ILE A 304 29.24 2.45 -17.37
N PHE A 305 29.33 1.63 -16.32
CA PHE A 305 28.19 0.93 -15.77
C PHE A 305 27.63 1.71 -14.58
N ALA A 306 26.32 1.77 -14.46
CA ALA A 306 25.69 2.37 -13.30
C ALA A 306 24.51 1.53 -12.81
N LYS A 307 24.38 1.41 -11.49
CA LYS A 307 23.22 0.76 -10.85
C LYS A 307 22.39 1.80 -10.14
N LEU A 308 21.14 1.96 -10.56
CA LEU A 308 20.19 2.85 -9.90
C LEU A 308 19.41 2.08 -8.82
N TYR A 309 19.53 2.55 -7.59
CA TYR A 309 18.85 2.02 -6.42
C TYR A 309 17.75 2.94 -5.95
N ALA A 310 16.58 2.36 -5.67
CA ALA A 310 15.46 3.08 -5.10
C ALA A 310 14.93 2.44 -3.82
N LYS A 311 14.16 3.22 -3.05
CA LYS A 311 13.48 2.75 -1.84
C LYS A 311 12.53 1.57 -2.09
N SER A 312 12.02 1.43 -3.32
CA SER A 312 11.28 0.24 -3.75
C SER A 312 12.13 -1.03 -3.68
N HIS A 313 13.39 -0.99 -4.12
CA HIS A 313 14.30 -2.13 -4.13
C HIS A 313 14.64 -2.59 -2.71
N VAL A 314 14.98 -1.66 -1.81
CA VAL A 314 15.25 -2.00 -0.39
C VAL A 314 14.04 -2.66 0.28
N ARG A 315 12.82 -2.22 -0.05
CA ARG A 315 11.59 -2.84 0.45
C ARG A 315 11.38 -4.23 -0.16
N ALA A 316 11.63 -4.39 -1.47
CA ALA A 316 11.54 -5.67 -2.14
C ALA A 316 12.53 -6.68 -1.55
N ASP A 317 13.77 -6.28 -1.29
CA ASP A 317 14.80 -7.09 -0.63
C ASP A 317 14.35 -7.56 0.76
N ARG A 318 13.73 -6.69 1.57
CA ARG A 318 13.14 -7.07 2.86
C ARG A 318 12.09 -8.16 2.73
N TRP A 319 11.14 -8.00 1.81
CA TRP A 319 10.08 -8.97 1.59
C TRP A 319 10.64 -10.31 1.08
N TYR A 320 11.62 -10.24 0.18
CA TYR A 320 12.33 -11.41 -0.33
C TYR A 320 13.03 -12.19 0.82
N LYS A 321 13.82 -11.50 1.65
CA LYS A 321 14.51 -12.08 2.81
C LYS A 321 13.54 -12.60 3.87
N LEU A 322 12.43 -11.90 4.10
CA LEU A 322 11.37 -12.35 5.00
C LEU A 322 10.73 -13.66 4.53
N GLY A 323 10.33 -13.73 3.25
CA GLY A 323 9.77 -14.94 2.64
C GLY A 323 10.76 -16.11 2.66
N ARG A 324 12.04 -15.84 2.35
CA ARG A 324 13.11 -16.84 2.42
C ARG A 324 13.32 -17.34 3.84
N THR A 325 13.25 -16.47 4.84
CA THR A 325 13.30 -16.84 6.27
C THR A 325 12.14 -17.75 6.67
N MET A 326 10.92 -17.48 6.20
CA MET A 326 9.76 -18.34 6.48
C MET A 326 9.85 -19.70 5.78
N LEU A 327 10.28 -19.75 4.52
CA LEU A 327 10.35 -20.97 3.70
C LEU A 327 11.57 -21.84 4.00
N TYR A 328 12.73 -21.24 4.25
CA TYR A 328 14.00 -21.93 4.36
C TYR A 328 14.76 -21.68 5.67
N GLY A 329 14.24 -20.87 6.60
CA GLY A 329 14.95 -20.47 7.81
C GLY A 329 16.00 -19.38 7.55
N ARG A 330 16.68 -18.92 8.61
CA ARG A 330 17.78 -17.97 8.46
C ARG A 330 18.99 -18.68 7.87
N LEU A 331 19.25 -18.40 6.61
CA LEU A 331 20.58 -18.52 6.03
C LEU A 331 21.41 -17.36 6.60
N GLU A 332 22.64 -17.65 7.02
CA GLU A 332 23.49 -16.71 7.75
C GLU A 332 23.63 -15.36 7.03
N ASP A 333 23.49 -14.27 7.79
CA ASP A 333 23.57 -12.86 7.39
C ASP A 333 22.80 -12.44 6.13
N GLU A 334 21.50 -12.74 6.12
CA GLU A 334 20.51 -12.07 5.26
C GLU A 334 19.79 -10.93 6.03
N THR A 335 20.51 -10.09 6.78
CA THR A 335 19.88 -8.91 7.37
C THR A 335 19.55 -7.89 6.27
N PRO A 336 18.34 -7.32 6.24
CA PRO A 336 18.00 -6.32 5.24
C PRO A 336 18.55 -4.94 5.64
N PHE A 337 19.00 -4.17 4.64
CA PHE A 337 19.41 -2.80 4.87
C PHE A 337 18.23 -1.90 5.28
N SER A 338 18.50 -0.92 6.14
CA SER A 338 17.49 0.01 6.67
C SER A 338 17.18 1.17 5.71
N THR A 339 18.14 1.59 4.87
CA THR A 339 18.04 2.73 3.96
C THR A 339 18.68 2.44 2.61
N VAL A 340 18.31 3.21 1.57
CA VAL A 340 18.93 3.13 0.23
C VAL A 340 20.37 3.61 0.27
N ARG A 341 20.65 4.63 1.10
CA ARG A 341 22.00 5.14 1.31
C ARG A 341 22.95 4.04 1.80
N ARG A 342 22.59 3.32 2.86
CA ARG A 342 23.39 2.20 3.38
C ARG A 342 23.58 1.08 2.37
N PHE A 343 22.57 0.84 1.53
CA PHE A 343 22.62 -0.16 0.46
C PHE A 343 23.71 0.19 -0.56
N VAL A 344 23.76 1.45 -1.00
CA VAL A 344 24.72 1.94 -1.99
C VAL A 344 26.13 2.12 -1.40
N GLU A 345 26.22 2.58 -0.15
CA GLU A 345 27.49 2.68 0.59
C GLU A 345 28.16 1.31 0.74
N TYR A 346 27.36 0.26 1.00
CA TYR A 346 27.88 -1.09 1.14
C TYR A 346 28.50 -1.60 -0.17
N GLU A 347 27.85 -1.34 -1.32
CA GLU A 347 28.37 -1.75 -2.61
C GLU A 347 29.65 -0.99 -2.99
N ASP A 348 29.67 0.34 -2.80
CA ASP A 348 30.87 1.16 -3.05
C ASP A 348 32.04 0.74 -2.16
N TYR A 349 31.78 0.52 -0.87
CA TYR A 349 32.78 -0.01 0.07
C TYR A 349 33.34 -1.36 -0.41
N THR A 350 32.46 -2.27 -0.83
CA THR A 350 32.86 -3.62 -1.25
C THR A 350 33.67 -3.59 -2.54
N LEU A 351 33.29 -2.79 -3.54
CA LEU A 351 34.06 -2.63 -4.77
C LEU A 351 35.46 -2.10 -4.49
N ARG A 352 35.57 -1.06 -3.63
CA ARG A 352 36.87 -0.49 -3.23
C ARG A 352 37.72 -1.51 -2.48
N MET A 353 37.13 -2.18 -1.49
CA MET A 353 37.81 -3.20 -0.69
C MET A 353 38.35 -4.35 -1.55
N LEU A 354 37.55 -4.84 -2.51
CA LEU A 354 38.00 -5.88 -3.43
C LEU A 354 39.13 -5.40 -4.34
N GLY A 355 39.04 -4.16 -4.85
CA GLY A 355 40.14 -3.56 -5.60
C GLY A 355 41.43 -3.45 -4.79
N ASP A 356 41.34 -3.06 -3.52
CA ASP A 356 42.50 -2.96 -2.61
C ASP A 356 43.14 -4.34 -2.32
N TYR A 357 42.34 -5.41 -2.30
CA TYR A 357 42.83 -6.80 -2.19
C TYR A 357 43.30 -7.41 -3.52
N GLY A 358 43.25 -6.66 -4.63
CA GLY A 358 43.76 -7.09 -5.94
C GLY A 358 42.78 -7.94 -6.76
N PHE A 359 41.49 -7.99 -6.40
CA PHE A 359 40.50 -8.68 -7.23
C PHE A 359 40.25 -7.90 -8.53
N LYS A 360 40.17 -8.62 -9.66
CA LYS A 360 39.81 -8.06 -10.98
C LYS A 360 38.31 -7.72 -11.03
N THR A 361 37.92 -6.62 -10.41
CA THR A 361 36.52 -6.13 -10.33
C THR A 361 36.41 -4.69 -10.86
N PRO A 362 35.23 -4.21 -11.30
CA PRO A 362 35.08 -2.85 -11.78
C PRO A 362 35.49 -1.80 -10.74
N ALA A 363 36.24 -0.78 -11.14
CA ALA A 363 36.59 0.30 -10.24
C ALA A 363 35.36 1.16 -9.92
N ALA A 364 35.16 1.48 -8.64
CA ALA A 364 34.08 2.35 -8.20
C ALA A 364 34.39 3.83 -8.50
N LEU A 365 33.65 4.41 -9.44
CA LEU A 365 33.77 5.82 -9.83
C LEU A 365 33.10 6.76 -8.84
N GLY A 366 32.05 6.31 -8.17
CA GLY A 366 31.45 6.98 -7.01
C GLY A 366 29.93 6.89 -6.94
N ILE A 367 29.39 7.53 -5.90
CA ILE A 367 27.95 7.55 -5.59
C ILE A 367 27.36 8.90 -6.00
N VAL A 368 26.18 8.87 -6.61
CA VAL A 368 25.40 10.03 -7.02
C VAL A 368 24.04 10.01 -6.33
N GLU A 369 23.71 11.08 -5.61
CA GLU A 369 22.37 11.27 -5.04
C GLU A 369 21.44 11.87 -6.09
N ILE A 370 20.33 11.17 -6.40
CA ILE A 370 19.27 11.68 -7.29
C ILE A 370 18.15 12.31 -6.44
N THR A 371 17.65 11.53 -5.48
CA THR A 371 16.63 11.96 -4.52
C THR A 371 17.07 11.54 -3.11
N PRO A 372 17.28 12.50 -2.18
CA PRO A 372 17.69 12.21 -0.82
C PRO A 372 16.87 11.08 -0.18
N GLU A 373 17.55 10.11 0.43
CA GLU A 373 16.97 8.96 1.15
C GLU A 373 16.03 8.06 0.32
N ARG A 374 15.98 8.24 -1.00
CA ARG A 374 15.06 7.52 -1.88
C ARG A 374 15.73 6.91 -3.08
N GLU A 375 16.65 7.62 -3.72
CA GLU A 375 17.25 7.22 -4.99
C GLU A 375 18.71 7.63 -5.06
N TYR A 376 19.56 6.62 -5.22
CA TYR A 376 21.01 6.76 -5.36
C TYR A 376 21.47 5.93 -6.54
N LEU A 377 22.50 6.42 -7.23
CA LEU A 377 23.16 5.74 -8.33
C LEU A 377 24.60 5.48 -7.91
N ILE A 378 25.12 4.28 -8.16
CA ILE A 378 26.56 4.01 -8.09
C ILE A 378 27.08 3.85 -9.52
N ALA A 379 28.16 4.58 -9.85
CA ALA A 379 28.86 4.50 -11.10
C ALA A 379 30.15 3.70 -10.92
N MET A 380 30.45 2.81 -11.86
CA MET A 380 31.64 1.97 -11.88
C MET A 380 32.12 1.79 -13.32
N ASP A 381 33.37 1.37 -13.48
CA ASP A 381 33.90 1.05 -14.80
C ASP A 381 33.09 -0.05 -15.50
N PHE A 382 33.11 -0.03 -16.82
CA PHE A 382 32.51 -1.07 -17.65
C PHE A 382 33.65 -1.86 -18.31
N PHE A 383 33.59 -3.19 -18.26
CA PHE A 383 34.50 -4.03 -19.02
C PHE A 383 34.00 -4.12 -20.46
N ASP A 384 34.56 -3.28 -21.33
CA ASP A 384 34.31 -3.37 -22.77
C ASP A 384 34.78 -4.74 -23.29
N ASP A 385 34.02 -5.33 -24.23
CA ASP A 385 34.32 -6.62 -24.89
C ASP A 385 34.44 -7.86 -23.99
N ALA A 386 34.08 -7.77 -22.71
CA ALA A 386 34.00 -8.93 -21.83
C ALA A 386 32.75 -9.77 -22.09
N VAL A 387 32.90 -11.10 -22.07
CA VAL A 387 31.80 -12.07 -22.27
C VAL A 387 31.49 -12.84 -20.99
N GLU A 388 30.24 -13.29 -20.80
CA GLU A 388 29.88 -14.12 -19.65
C GLU A 388 30.65 -15.45 -19.70
N ILE A 389 31.11 -15.96 -18.55
CA ILE A 389 31.88 -17.21 -18.49
C ILE A 389 31.15 -18.41 -19.11
N GLY A 390 29.82 -18.41 -19.12
CA GLY A 390 29.01 -19.45 -19.73
C GLY A 390 29.03 -19.46 -21.27
N GLU A 391 29.45 -18.35 -21.89
CA GLU A 391 29.59 -18.18 -23.34
C GLU A 391 31.05 -18.21 -23.80
N ALA A 392 31.99 -17.97 -22.88
CA ALA A 392 33.43 -17.99 -23.13
C ALA A 392 34.01 -19.40 -23.32
N ASP A 393 35.17 -19.47 -23.98
CA ASP A 393 36.01 -20.66 -23.97
C ASP A 393 36.81 -20.69 -22.66
N ILE A 394 36.72 -21.82 -21.95
CA ILE A 394 37.34 -22.00 -20.63
C ILE A 394 38.55 -22.92 -20.78
N ASP A 395 39.74 -22.33 -20.71
CA ASP A 395 41.01 -23.04 -20.75
C ASP A 395 41.58 -23.28 -19.33
N ALA A 396 42.75 -23.90 -19.26
CA ALA A 396 43.42 -24.19 -18.00
C ALA A 396 43.80 -22.92 -17.21
N HIS A 397 43.96 -21.77 -17.88
CA HIS A 397 44.31 -20.51 -17.24
C HIS A 397 43.09 -19.92 -16.51
N VAL A 398 41.93 -19.85 -17.17
CA VAL A 398 40.68 -19.36 -16.55
C VAL A 398 40.24 -20.26 -15.38
N ILE A 399 40.42 -21.58 -15.49
CA ILE A 399 40.16 -22.52 -14.38
C ILE A 399 41.05 -22.20 -13.17
N ASP A 400 42.34 -21.98 -13.41
CA ASP A 400 43.29 -21.65 -12.36
C ASP A 400 42.97 -20.31 -11.69
N GLU A 401 42.68 -19.26 -12.48
CA GLU A 401 42.28 -17.94 -11.96
C GLU A 401 40.99 -18.01 -11.12
N GLY A 402 40.00 -18.79 -11.57
CA GLY A 402 38.74 -18.97 -10.82
C GLY A 402 38.94 -19.61 -9.45
N LEU A 403 39.81 -20.63 -9.37
CA LEU A 403 40.14 -21.32 -8.12
C LEU A 403 41.03 -20.46 -7.21
N ALA A 404 42.04 -19.78 -7.79
CA ALA A 404 42.90 -18.84 -7.09
C ALA A 404 42.08 -17.67 -6.50
N MET A 405 41.07 -17.19 -7.21
CA MET A 405 40.17 -16.14 -6.73
C MET A 405 39.39 -16.59 -5.48
N ILE A 406 38.85 -17.82 -5.46
CA ILE A 406 38.17 -18.35 -4.27
C ILE A 406 39.16 -18.53 -3.11
N ARG A 407 40.38 -19.00 -3.39
CA ARG A 407 41.43 -19.12 -2.36
C ARG A 407 41.76 -17.76 -1.75
N LEU A 408 41.95 -16.74 -2.58
CA LEU A 408 42.19 -15.38 -2.12
C LEU A 408 41.04 -14.88 -1.25
N MET A 409 39.78 -15.11 -1.66
CA MET A 409 38.62 -14.78 -0.82
C MET A 409 38.69 -15.47 0.54
N TRP A 410 39.09 -16.74 0.60
CA TRP A 410 39.25 -17.44 1.89
C TRP A 410 40.33 -16.79 2.76
N ASP A 411 41.48 -16.48 2.18
CA ASP A 411 42.64 -15.92 2.87
C ASP A 411 42.35 -14.53 3.46
N VAL A 412 41.67 -13.67 2.69
CA VAL A 412 41.27 -12.34 3.18
C VAL A 412 39.99 -12.37 4.03
N GLY A 413 39.37 -13.55 4.19
CA GLY A 413 38.19 -13.75 5.03
C GLY A 413 36.91 -13.19 4.42
N LEU A 414 36.68 -13.45 3.15
CA LEU A 414 35.52 -13.06 2.35
C LEU A 414 34.75 -14.28 1.80
N ALA A 415 33.49 -14.05 1.44
CA ALA A 415 32.68 -14.93 0.59
C ALA A 415 31.81 -14.06 -0.32
N HIS A 416 31.73 -14.38 -1.61
CA HIS A 416 30.92 -13.68 -2.60
C HIS A 416 29.42 -13.94 -2.44
N ARG A 417 29.02 -15.15 -2.03
CA ARG A 417 27.64 -15.60 -1.79
C ARG A 417 26.72 -15.70 -3.01
N ASP A 418 27.15 -15.21 -4.17
CA ASP A 418 26.39 -15.32 -5.42
C ASP A 418 27.30 -15.69 -6.60
N ILE A 419 28.19 -16.68 -6.41
CA ILE A 419 29.01 -17.22 -7.51
C ILE A 419 28.09 -17.94 -8.50
N LYS A 420 27.98 -17.38 -9.71
CA LYS A 420 27.18 -17.88 -10.83
C LYS A 420 27.75 -17.35 -12.15
N PRO A 421 27.37 -17.94 -13.29
CA PRO A 421 27.89 -17.56 -14.59
C PRO A 421 27.76 -16.06 -14.89
N ALA A 422 26.59 -15.44 -14.66
CA ALA A 422 26.38 -14.01 -14.95
C ALA A 422 27.17 -13.03 -14.08
N ASN A 423 27.86 -13.49 -13.02
CA ASN A 423 28.71 -12.64 -12.19
C ASN A 423 30.20 -12.80 -12.50
N LEU A 424 30.53 -13.65 -13.48
CA LEU A 424 31.88 -13.98 -13.90
C LEU A 424 32.03 -13.66 -15.38
N MET A 425 32.98 -12.79 -15.71
CA MET A 425 33.24 -12.35 -17.06
C MET A 425 34.64 -12.81 -17.49
N VAL A 426 34.82 -13.11 -18.77
CA VAL A 426 36.13 -13.39 -19.36
C VAL A 426 36.43 -12.28 -20.36
N GLN A 427 37.61 -11.68 -20.24
CA GLN A 427 38.11 -10.65 -21.14
C GLN A 427 39.59 -10.91 -21.41
N ASP A 428 39.96 -11.03 -22.69
CA ASP A 428 41.34 -11.30 -23.11
C ASP A 428 41.97 -12.53 -22.43
N GLY A 429 41.15 -13.57 -22.17
CA GLY A 429 41.56 -14.78 -21.47
C GLY A 429 41.63 -14.66 -19.94
N GLU A 430 41.33 -13.49 -19.38
CA GLU A 430 41.35 -13.25 -17.94
C GLU A 430 39.94 -13.24 -17.32
N LEU A 431 39.81 -13.85 -16.15
CA LEU A 431 38.60 -13.90 -15.35
C LEU A 431 38.41 -12.60 -14.55
N LYS A 432 37.21 -12.04 -14.63
CA LYS A 432 36.79 -10.83 -13.91
C LYS A 432 35.52 -11.08 -13.11
N LEU A 433 35.46 -10.46 -11.93
CA LEU A 433 34.34 -10.59 -11.00
C LEU A 433 33.48 -9.34 -11.02
N ILE A 434 32.18 -9.50 -11.27
CA ILE A 434 31.19 -8.42 -11.24
C ILE A 434 30.08 -8.72 -10.22
N ASP A 435 29.27 -7.71 -9.91
CA ASP A 435 28.14 -7.79 -8.97
C ASP A 435 28.50 -8.25 -7.55
N VAL A 436 29.33 -7.45 -6.90
CA VAL A 436 29.89 -7.74 -5.57
C VAL A 436 28.95 -7.41 -4.42
N PHE A 437 27.69 -7.06 -4.70
CA PHE A 437 26.75 -6.57 -3.69
C PHE A 437 26.51 -7.55 -2.52
N PHE A 438 26.61 -8.85 -2.78
CA PHE A 438 26.38 -9.89 -1.78
C PHE A 438 27.62 -10.33 -1.01
N VAL A 439 28.81 -9.81 -1.34
CA VAL A 439 30.04 -10.19 -0.66
C VAL A 439 29.90 -9.95 0.84
N GLN A 440 30.39 -10.88 1.64
CA GLN A 440 30.36 -10.82 3.09
C GLN A 440 31.77 -10.84 3.65
N VAL A 441 32.01 -9.94 4.62
CA VAL A 441 33.25 -9.88 5.40
C VAL A 441 33.14 -10.81 6.60
N ARG A 442 34.18 -11.60 6.84
CA ARG A 442 34.26 -12.64 7.89
C ARG A 442 33.02 -13.56 7.90
N PRO A 443 32.74 -14.25 6.78
CA PRO A 443 31.64 -15.20 6.70
C PRO A 443 31.93 -16.45 7.55
N SER A 444 30.93 -17.30 7.75
CA SER A 444 31.20 -18.65 8.26
C SER A 444 31.96 -19.51 7.26
N PRO A 445 32.68 -20.55 7.73
CA PRO A 445 33.32 -21.53 6.85
C PRO A 445 32.36 -22.17 5.86
N TRP A 446 31.10 -22.38 6.26
CA TRP A 446 30.08 -22.95 5.38
C TRP A 446 29.81 -22.06 4.14
N ARG A 447 29.84 -20.72 4.27
CA ARG A 447 29.66 -19.79 3.13
C ARG A 447 30.79 -19.89 2.13
N GLN A 448 32.01 -19.95 2.65
CA GLN A 448 33.23 -20.14 1.89
C GLN A 448 33.22 -21.47 1.11
N ALA A 449 32.77 -22.56 1.75
CA ALA A 449 32.61 -23.86 1.12
C ALA A 449 31.56 -23.86 -0.02
N VAL A 450 30.44 -23.15 0.15
CA VAL A 450 29.42 -23.02 -0.89
C VAL A 450 29.92 -22.24 -2.11
N ASP A 451 30.68 -21.17 -1.90
CA ASP A 451 31.25 -20.41 -3.02
C ASP A 451 32.27 -21.23 -3.81
N LEU A 452 33.10 -22.02 -3.12
CA LEU A 452 34.01 -22.98 -3.76
C LEU A 452 33.26 -24.01 -4.61
N GLY A 453 32.24 -24.64 -4.04
CA GLY A 453 31.45 -25.64 -4.77
C GLY A 453 30.70 -25.05 -5.97
N ASN A 454 30.14 -23.84 -5.82
CA ASN A 454 29.51 -23.13 -6.93
C ASN A 454 30.54 -22.74 -8.01
N MET A 455 31.73 -22.27 -7.64
CA MET A 455 32.79 -21.94 -8.61
C MET A 455 33.21 -23.16 -9.43
N MET A 456 33.49 -24.29 -8.77
CA MET A 456 33.88 -25.53 -9.46
C MET A 456 32.78 -26.03 -10.41
N LEU A 457 31.50 -25.91 -10.01
CA LEU A 457 30.37 -26.25 -10.88
C LEU A 457 30.28 -25.30 -12.08
N VAL A 458 30.51 -23.99 -11.88
CA VAL A 458 30.49 -23.01 -12.98
C VAL A 458 31.59 -23.30 -14.00
N LEU A 459 32.83 -23.54 -13.54
CA LEU A 459 33.95 -23.86 -14.43
C LEU A 459 33.65 -25.15 -15.22
N ALA A 460 33.16 -26.19 -14.56
CA ALA A 460 32.85 -27.48 -15.18
C ALA A 460 31.67 -27.45 -16.19
N LEU A 461 30.84 -26.40 -16.21
CA LEU A 461 29.79 -26.27 -17.22
C LEU A 461 30.36 -26.17 -18.64
N ARG A 462 31.53 -25.53 -18.79
CA ARG A 462 32.17 -25.31 -20.09
C ARG A 462 33.50 -26.06 -20.25
N SER A 463 33.88 -26.84 -19.24
CA SER A 463 35.06 -27.72 -19.25
C SER A 463 34.69 -29.14 -18.81
N ASP A 464 35.69 -29.93 -18.39
CA ASP A 464 35.49 -31.23 -17.75
C ASP A 464 35.69 -31.14 -16.22
N ALA A 465 34.96 -31.98 -15.47
CA ALA A 465 34.98 -31.99 -14.02
C ALA A 465 36.32 -32.50 -13.44
N GLN A 466 37.00 -33.41 -14.15
CA GLN A 466 38.27 -34.00 -13.69
C GLN A 466 39.37 -32.93 -13.68
N THR A 467 39.55 -32.18 -14.77
CA THR A 467 40.50 -31.08 -14.87
C THR A 467 40.25 -30.01 -13.81
N VAL A 468 38.99 -29.65 -13.57
CA VAL A 468 38.65 -28.66 -12.51
C VAL A 468 38.97 -29.21 -11.12
N TYR A 469 38.71 -30.49 -10.87
CA TYR A 469 39.04 -31.14 -9.59
C TYR A 469 40.55 -31.21 -9.36
N ASP A 470 41.32 -31.65 -10.36
CA ASP A 470 42.77 -31.75 -10.30
C ASP A 470 43.42 -30.37 -10.14
N ALA A 471 42.90 -29.35 -10.82
CA ALA A 471 43.33 -27.97 -10.64
C ALA A 471 43.01 -27.45 -9.22
N ALA A 472 41.86 -27.80 -8.65
CA ALA A 472 41.44 -27.37 -7.32
C ALA A 472 42.30 -27.97 -6.20
N LEU A 473 42.83 -29.17 -6.38
CA LEU A 473 43.78 -29.80 -5.44
C LEU A 473 45.09 -29.02 -5.26
N ARG A 474 45.41 -28.07 -6.17
CA ARG A 474 46.56 -27.16 -6.00
C ARG A 474 46.33 -26.10 -4.92
N TYR A 475 45.07 -25.79 -4.60
CA TYR A 475 44.70 -24.71 -3.67
C TYR A 475 43.95 -25.20 -2.42
N PHE A 476 43.26 -26.34 -2.52
CA PHE A 476 42.37 -26.86 -1.49
C PHE A 476 42.66 -28.33 -1.20
N THR A 477 42.46 -28.73 0.04
CA THR A 477 42.57 -30.12 0.48
C THR A 477 41.37 -30.95 0.01
N PRO A 478 41.52 -32.28 -0.15
CA PRO A 478 40.39 -33.16 -0.47
C PRO A 478 39.21 -33.02 0.50
N ASP A 479 39.47 -32.78 1.79
CA ASP A 479 38.43 -32.60 2.80
C ASP A 479 37.65 -31.29 2.65
N GLU A 480 38.32 -30.20 2.24
CA GLU A 480 37.69 -28.91 1.92
C GLU A 480 36.82 -29.03 0.65
N LEU A 481 37.30 -29.76 -0.37
CA LEU A 481 36.52 -30.06 -1.57
C LEU A 481 35.28 -30.91 -1.24
N ALA A 482 35.44 -31.94 -0.39
CA ALA A 482 34.32 -32.74 0.10
C ALA A 482 33.30 -31.89 0.88
N GLU A 483 33.77 -30.90 1.67
CA GLU A 483 32.91 -29.93 2.35
C GLU A 483 32.09 -29.11 1.37
N ALA A 484 32.76 -28.56 0.35
CA ALA A 484 32.15 -27.72 -0.66
C ALA A 484 30.97 -28.44 -1.33
N PHE A 485 31.15 -29.69 -1.77
CA PHE A 485 30.08 -30.47 -2.40
C PHE A 485 29.03 -31.00 -1.42
N ALA A 486 29.36 -31.14 -0.14
CA ALA A 486 28.39 -31.44 0.91
C ALA A 486 27.52 -30.23 1.27
N ALA A 487 28.05 -29.01 1.15
CA ALA A 487 27.36 -27.75 1.41
C ALA A 487 26.53 -27.26 0.19
N THR A 488 26.99 -27.56 -1.02
CA THR A 488 26.39 -27.10 -2.28
C THR A 488 25.19 -27.96 -2.66
N LYS A 489 24.02 -27.67 -2.07
CA LYS A 489 22.74 -28.34 -2.38
C LYS A 489 21.56 -27.36 -2.42
N GLY A 490 20.66 -27.59 -3.39
CA GLY A 490 19.34 -26.96 -3.40
C GLY A 490 19.42 -25.43 -3.43
N VAL A 491 18.93 -24.76 -2.40
CA VAL A 491 18.89 -23.28 -2.32
C VAL A 491 20.24 -22.62 -2.00
N ALA A 492 21.30 -23.40 -1.74
CA ALA A 492 22.66 -22.90 -1.58
C ALA A 492 23.29 -22.47 -2.92
N SER A 493 22.84 -23.07 -4.04
CA SER A 493 23.30 -22.70 -5.38
C SER A 493 22.35 -21.68 -6.02
N PRO A 494 22.87 -20.62 -6.66
CA PRO A 494 22.06 -19.65 -7.39
C PRO A 494 21.15 -20.30 -8.45
N THR A 495 19.99 -19.70 -8.69
CA THR A 495 18.97 -20.25 -9.61
C THR A 495 19.48 -20.41 -11.04
N GLN A 496 20.29 -19.46 -11.53
CA GLN A 496 20.88 -19.51 -12.86
C GLN A 496 21.80 -20.74 -13.02
N LEU A 497 22.73 -20.94 -12.07
CA LEU A 497 23.62 -22.10 -12.06
C LEU A 497 22.82 -23.41 -12.06
N ARG A 498 21.77 -23.51 -11.24
CA ARG A 498 20.88 -24.69 -11.22
C ARG A 498 20.16 -24.93 -12.54
N GLN A 499 19.73 -23.88 -13.23
CA GLN A 499 19.11 -24.00 -14.56
C GLN A 499 20.11 -24.47 -15.60
N GLN A 500 21.32 -23.90 -15.63
CA GLN A 500 22.36 -24.31 -16.58
C GLN A 500 22.83 -25.74 -16.31
N LEU A 501 23.03 -26.16 -15.06
CA LEU A 501 23.32 -27.56 -14.72
C LEU A 501 22.23 -28.53 -15.21
N LYS A 502 20.96 -28.11 -15.12
CA LYS A 502 19.84 -28.92 -15.63
C LYS A 502 19.81 -28.98 -17.16
N GLN A 503 20.24 -27.90 -17.84
CA GLN A 503 20.32 -27.84 -19.31
C GLN A 503 21.50 -28.62 -19.86
N ASP A 504 22.64 -28.60 -19.16
CA ASP A 504 23.85 -29.34 -19.49
C ASP A 504 23.62 -30.87 -19.49
N GLY A 505 22.82 -31.35 -18.52
CA GLY A 505 22.39 -32.75 -18.45
C GLY A 505 23.40 -33.71 -17.83
N ARG A 506 24.67 -33.31 -17.63
CA ARG A 506 25.65 -34.08 -16.86
C ARG A 506 25.38 -33.92 -15.36
N ASP A 507 25.50 -34.99 -14.59
CA ASP A 507 25.46 -34.90 -13.12
C ASP A 507 26.84 -34.50 -12.56
N LEU A 508 27.23 -33.25 -12.82
CA LEU A 508 28.53 -32.71 -12.40
C LEU A 508 28.70 -32.78 -10.87
N LEU A 509 27.62 -32.59 -10.11
CA LEU A 509 27.68 -32.66 -8.66
C LEU A 509 27.97 -34.09 -8.18
N ALA A 510 27.39 -35.11 -8.81
CA ALA A 510 27.73 -36.51 -8.51
C ALA A 510 29.17 -36.83 -8.93
N ALA A 511 29.62 -36.37 -10.11
CA ALA A 511 30.98 -36.58 -10.58
C ALA A 511 32.03 -36.03 -9.59
N PHE A 512 31.84 -34.80 -9.11
CA PHE A 512 32.71 -34.23 -8.09
C PHE A 512 32.66 -34.98 -6.76
N ARG A 513 31.48 -35.44 -6.33
CA ARG A 513 31.33 -36.25 -5.12
C ARG A 513 31.97 -37.62 -5.21
N SER A 514 32.09 -38.20 -6.40
CA SER A 514 32.80 -39.47 -6.56
C SER A 514 34.33 -39.32 -6.51
N MET A 515 34.85 -38.13 -6.78
CA MET A 515 36.29 -37.84 -6.69
C MET A 515 36.73 -37.39 -5.30
N ALA A 516 35.83 -36.74 -4.55
CA ALA A 516 36.08 -36.26 -3.20
C ALA A 516 35.79 -37.31 -2.10
N PRO A 517 36.44 -37.23 -0.92
CA PRO A 517 36.08 -38.05 0.24
C PRO A 517 34.58 -38.02 0.56
N ALA A 518 34.05 -39.17 0.97
CA ALA A 518 32.62 -39.30 1.27
C ALA A 518 32.23 -38.46 2.49
N ARG A 519 31.38 -37.45 2.29
CA ARG A 519 30.86 -36.58 3.36
C ARG A 519 29.35 -36.51 3.33
N ARG A 520 28.73 -36.57 4.52
CA ARG A 520 27.27 -36.44 4.64
C ARG A 520 26.85 -35.02 4.23
N PRO A 521 25.75 -34.87 3.45
CA PRO A 521 25.24 -33.55 3.08
C PRO A 521 24.96 -32.68 4.30
N ILE A 522 25.35 -31.41 4.24
CA ILE A 522 25.15 -30.46 5.33
C ILE A 522 23.72 -29.92 5.25
N ALA A 523 22.94 -30.12 6.31
CA ALA A 523 21.55 -29.67 6.37
C ALA A 523 21.46 -28.13 6.48
N LEU A 524 20.75 -27.51 5.54
CA LEU A 524 20.51 -26.06 5.47
C LEU A 524 19.47 -25.56 6.49
N GLN A 525 18.56 -26.41 6.96
CA GLN A 525 17.37 -26.01 7.72
C GLN A 525 17.41 -26.48 9.17
N ARG A 526 17.34 -25.54 10.12
CA ARG A 526 16.95 -25.80 11.51
C ARG A 526 15.63 -25.10 11.80
N TRP A 527 14.61 -25.84 12.22
CA TRP A 527 13.39 -25.25 12.75
C TRP A 527 13.72 -24.52 14.05
N SER A 528 13.23 -23.29 14.20
CA SER A 528 13.38 -22.50 15.42
C SER A 528 12.02 -22.01 15.87
N ILE A 529 11.84 -21.86 17.19
CA ILE A 529 10.62 -21.28 17.79
C ILE A 529 10.31 -19.92 17.15
N ARG A 530 11.35 -19.10 16.92
CA ARG A 530 11.24 -17.80 16.24
C ARG A 530 10.62 -17.91 14.84
N ARG A 531 10.98 -18.93 14.06
CA ARG A 531 10.42 -19.15 12.71
C ARG A 531 8.95 -19.56 12.77
N VAL A 532 8.60 -20.48 13.68
CA VAL A 532 7.21 -20.93 13.88
C VAL A 532 6.34 -19.74 14.32
N ALA A 533 6.80 -18.98 15.32
CA ALA A 533 6.12 -17.78 15.78
C ALA A 533 5.95 -16.74 14.68
N LEU A 534 6.96 -16.52 13.83
CA LEU A 534 6.89 -15.61 12.69
C LEU A 534 5.82 -16.03 11.66
N ILE A 535 5.71 -17.33 11.37
CA ILE A 535 4.69 -17.88 10.45
C ILE A 535 3.29 -17.66 11.04
N ILE A 536 3.07 -18.04 12.30
CA ILE A 536 1.79 -17.87 12.99
C ILE A 536 1.38 -16.40 13.04
N ALA A 537 2.30 -15.51 13.44
CA ALA A 537 2.05 -14.08 13.49
C ALA A 537 1.67 -13.51 12.11
N SER A 538 2.33 -13.98 11.04
CA SER A 538 2.03 -13.54 9.68
C SER A 538 0.66 -13.99 9.21
N LEU A 539 0.26 -15.24 9.52
CA LEU A 539 -1.09 -15.74 9.24
C LEU A 539 -2.16 -14.97 10.02
N LEU A 540 -1.89 -14.65 11.28
CA LEU A 540 -2.80 -13.86 12.12
C LEU A 540 -2.98 -12.43 11.58
N VAL A 541 -1.90 -11.80 11.13
CA VAL A 541 -1.96 -10.47 10.46
C VAL A 541 -2.78 -10.55 9.18
N VAL A 542 -2.60 -11.59 8.36
CA VAL A 542 -3.40 -11.77 7.13
C VAL A 542 -4.88 -11.99 7.44
N LEU A 543 -5.20 -12.81 8.45
CA LEU A 543 -6.56 -13.04 8.90
C LEU A 543 -7.21 -11.75 9.42
N LEU A 544 -6.53 -11.03 10.31
CA LEU A 544 -7.03 -9.78 10.88
C LEU A 544 -7.23 -8.71 9.79
N ALA A 545 -6.29 -8.60 8.85
CA ALA A 545 -6.41 -7.71 7.70
C ALA A 545 -7.62 -8.09 6.82
N GLY A 546 -7.86 -9.39 6.62
CA GLY A 546 -9.03 -9.88 5.88
C GLY A 546 -10.36 -9.55 6.58
N LEU A 547 -10.47 -9.83 7.87
CA LEU A 547 -11.66 -9.51 8.68
C LEU A 547 -11.95 -8.01 8.70
N THR A 548 -10.91 -7.20 8.90
CA THR A 548 -11.02 -5.74 8.88
C THR A 548 -11.44 -5.25 7.50
N ALA A 549 -10.87 -5.81 6.43
CA ALA A 549 -11.19 -5.44 5.05
C ALA A 549 -12.67 -5.68 4.72
N VAL A 550 -13.28 -6.78 5.20
CA VAL A 550 -14.71 -7.05 5.00
C VAL A 550 -15.56 -5.93 5.59
N GLY A 551 -15.30 -5.51 6.83
CA GLY A 551 -16.02 -4.40 7.47
C GLY A 551 -15.94 -3.07 6.71
N LEU A 552 -14.84 -2.82 5.97
CA LEU A 552 -14.67 -1.60 5.18
C LEU A 552 -15.57 -1.53 3.92
N PHE A 553 -16.06 -2.68 3.42
CA PHE A 553 -16.94 -2.71 2.25
C PHE A 553 -18.42 -2.55 2.59
N PHE A 554 -18.80 -2.72 3.85
CA PHE A 554 -20.17 -2.58 4.32
C PHE A 554 -20.27 -1.36 5.25
N PRO A 555 -20.56 -0.16 4.71
CA PRO A 555 -20.74 1.04 5.54
C PRO A 555 -21.90 0.87 6.54
N THR A 556 -21.90 1.76 7.54
CA THR A 556 -22.67 1.75 8.80
C THR A 556 -24.16 1.40 8.70
N ARG A 557 -24.74 0.93 9.81
CA ARG A 557 -26.17 0.63 9.98
C ARG A 557 -26.88 1.84 10.56
N GLY A 558 -27.17 2.86 9.76
CA GLY A 558 -27.95 4.05 10.15
C GLY A 558 -27.83 4.49 11.62
N THR A 559 -26.61 4.46 12.17
CA THR A 559 -26.38 4.46 13.62
C THR A 559 -26.47 5.89 14.11
N VAL A 560 -27.27 6.11 15.13
CA VAL A 560 -27.59 7.45 15.63
C VAL A 560 -27.39 7.52 17.13
N THR A 561 -27.39 8.73 17.68
CA THR A 561 -27.43 8.91 19.14
C THR A 561 -28.82 8.60 19.68
N ALA A 562 -28.88 8.28 20.97
CA ALA A 562 -30.09 7.96 21.70
C ALA A 562 -31.22 9.00 21.54
N PRO A 563 -32.48 8.57 21.36
CA PRO A 563 -33.63 9.45 21.36
C PRO A 563 -34.05 9.82 22.79
N MET A 564 -33.53 10.94 23.30
CA MET A 564 -33.95 11.51 24.59
C MET A 564 -35.30 12.23 24.44
N CYS A 565 -36.09 12.33 25.51
CA CYS A 565 -37.36 13.06 25.50
C CYS A 565 -37.18 14.59 25.51
N ASP A 566 -36.47 15.08 24.50
CA ASP A 566 -36.29 16.48 24.16
C ASP A 566 -36.66 16.72 22.68
N ALA A 567 -36.60 17.97 22.22
CA ALA A 567 -36.83 18.30 20.82
C ALA A 567 -35.53 18.29 19.97
N GLY A 568 -34.51 17.55 20.43
CA GLY A 568 -33.19 17.52 19.81
C GLY A 568 -33.15 16.79 18.47
N GLN A 569 -32.01 16.91 17.79
CA GLN A 569 -31.76 16.34 16.46
C GLN A 569 -32.06 14.83 16.33
N PRO A 570 -31.80 13.96 17.33
CA PRO A 570 -32.16 12.54 17.24
C PRO A 570 -33.66 12.32 17.13
N MET A 571 -34.46 13.10 17.86
CA MET A 571 -35.92 13.03 17.82
C MET A 571 -36.47 13.60 16.51
N GLN A 572 -35.87 14.68 16.00
CA GLN A 572 -36.21 15.23 14.68
C GLN A 572 -35.94 14.21 13.56
N LEU A 573 -34.79 13.53 13.59
CA LEU A 573 -34.47 12.48 12.62
C LEU A 573 -35.41 11.27 12.74
N MET A 574 -35.79 10.86 13.95
CA MET A 574 -36.78 9.81 14.17
C MET A 574 -38.15 10.20 13.57
N ALA A 575 -38.55 11.47 13.70
CA ALA A 575 -39.78 11.99 13.11
C ALA A 575 -39.76 12.06 11.58
N GLN A 576 -38.57 12.20 10.98
CA GLN A 576 -38.36 12.07 9.54
C GLN A 576 -38.39 10.61 9.08
N ALA A 577 -37.95 9.67 9.92
CA ALA A 577 -37.95 8.24 9.60
C ALA A 577 -39.35 7.66 9.47
N VAL A 578 -40.28 8.07 10.35
CA VAL A 578 -41.69 7.63 10.32
C VAL A 578 -42.58 8.87 10.24
N PRO A 579 -42.74 9.48 9.04
CA PRO A 579 -43.45 10.74 8.88
C PRO A 579 -44.91 10.69 9.32
N SER A 580 -45.54 9.50 9.28
CA SER A 580 -46.94 9.30 9.64
C SER A 580 -47.19 9.31 11.16
N ALA A 581 -46.18 9.05 11.99
CA ALA A 581 -46.37 8.89 13.43
C ALA A 581 -46.62 10.23 14.13
N THR A 582 -47.72 10.34 14.89
CA THR A 582 -48.10 11.53 15.67
C THR A 582 -47.42 11.63 17.04
N ARG A 583 -46.86 10.53 17.55
CA ARG A 583 -46.11 10.44 18.81
C ARG A 583 -44.87 9.59 18.62
N LEU A 584 -43.79 9.92 19.31
CA LEU A 584 -42.51 9.23 19.16
C LEU A 584 -42.00 8.69 20.49
N PRO A 585 -41.55 7.43 20.55
CA PRO A 585 -40.97 6.87 21.75
C PRO A 585 -39.61 7.51 22.04
N CYS A 586 -39.34 7.79 23.31
CA CYS A 586 -38.10 8.41 23.75
C CYS A 586 -37.73 7.95 25.16
N VAL A 587 -36.48 8.21 25.54
CA VAL A 587 -35.94 7.94 26.87
C VAL A 587 -36.08 9.21 27.73
N ALA A 588 -36.94 9.17 28.74
CA ALA A 588 -37.16 10.31 29.64
C ALA A 588 -36.15 10.30 30.79
N SER A 589 -35.99 9.15 31.43
CA SER A 589 -34.99 8.91 32.48
C SER A 589 -34.69 7.42 32.53
N LEU A 590 -33.50 7.04 32.98
CA LEU A 590 -33.13 5.65 33.15
C LEU A 590 -32.80 5.36 34.62
N PRO A 591 -33.15 4.17 35.14
CA PRO A 591 -32.72 3.77 36.49
C PRO A 591 -31.19 3.72 36.60
N VAL A 592 -30.66 3.82 37.82
CA VAL A 592 -29.21 3.77 38.06
C VAL A 592 -28.65 2.45 37.53
N GLY A 593 -27.56 2.53 36.76
CA GLY A 593 -26.93 1.37 36.13
C GLY A 593 -27.52 0.99 34.77
N TRP A 594 -28.59 1.64 34.32
CA TRP A 594 -29.09 1.53 32.95
C TRP A 594 -28.52 2.63 32.06
N VAL A 595 -28.25 2.29 30.80
CA VAL A 595 -27.70 3.19 29.79
C VAL A 595 -28.45 3.01 28.49
N VAL A 596 -28.46 4.01 27.63
CA VAL A 596 -28.95 3.79 26.26
C VAL A 596 -27.89 3.02 25.49
N GLY A 597 -28.32 1.93 24.85
CA GLY A 597 -27.48 1.08 24.01
C GLY A 597 -27.43 1.60 22.58
N THR A 598 -27.58 0.70 21.62
CA THR A 598 -27.59 1.03 20.20
C THR A 598 -28.87 1.77 19.80
N ALA A 599 -28.74 2.73 18.89
CA ALA A 599 -29.87 3.35 18.21
C ALA A 599 -29.61 3.40 16.71
N GLU A 600 -30.62 3.04 15.93
CA GLU A 600 -30.58 3.02 14.47
C GLU A 600 -31.81 3.74 13.92
N THR A 601 -31.62 4.63 12.95
CA THR A 601 -32.72 5.33 12.26
C THR A 601 -32.54 5.22 10.76
N VAL A 602 -33.55 4.67 10.09
CA VAL A 602 -33.60 4.49 8.64
C VAL A 602 -34.97 4.87 8.12
N GLN A 603 -35.12 5.09 6.81
CA GLN A 603 -36.44 5.38 6.24
C GLN A 603 -37.46 4.28 6.61
N GLY A 604 -38.59 4.69 7.19
CA GLY A 604 -39.71 3.83 7.59
C GLY A 604 -39.54 3.13 8.94
N LYS A 605 -38.38 3.26 9.61
CA LYS A 605 -38.10 2.53 10.86
C LYS A 605 -37.09 3.25 11.76
N ALA A 606 -37.39 3.36 13.05
CA ALA A 606 -36.42 3.76 14.06
C ALA A 606 -36.35 2.72 15.19
N ILE A 607 -35.16 2.48 15.71
CA ILE A 607 -34.88 1.48 16.75
C ILE A 607 -33.98 2.13 17.79
N PHE A 608 -34.27 1.87 19.06
CA PHE A 608 -33.28 2.08 20.12
C PHE A 608 -33.37 0.97 21.17
N ALA A 609 -32.22 0.63 21.71
CA ALA A 609 -32.09 -0.34 22.79
C ALA A 609 -31.69 0.35 24.09
N VAL A 610 -32.11 -0.22 25.21
CA VAL A 610 -31.68 0.20 26.54
C VAL A 610 -30.94 -0.97 27.18
N GLY A 611 -29.73 -0.68 27.64
CA GLY A 611 -28.77 -1.62 28.19
C GLY A 611 -28.56 -1.49 29.70
N VAL A 612 -27.90 -2.49 30.29
CA VAL A 612 -27.44 -2.46 31.69
C VAL A 612 -25.91 -2.39 31.71
N GLY A 613 -25.35 -1.62 32.64
CA GLY A 613 -23.91 -1.45 32.82
C GLY A 613 -23.26 -0.63 31.71
N ASP A 614 -22.35 -1.25 30.96
CA ASP A 614 -21.65 -0.64 29.82
C ASP A 614 -22.44 -0.70 28.50
N GLY A 615 -23.67 -1.23 28.53
CA GLY A 615 -24.53 -1.37 27.35
C GLY A 615 -24.25 -2.59 26.49
N SER A 616 -23.37 -3.51 26.93
CA SER A 616 -23.07 -4.76 26.20
C SER A 616 -24.22 -5.78 26.18
N THR A 617 -25.19 -5.63 27.08
CA THR A 617 -26.44 -6.39 27.08
C THR A 617 -27.60 -5.42 26.88
N GLU A 618 -28.46 -5.70 25.90
CA GLU A 618 -29.59 -4.85 25.50
C GLU A 618 -30.91 -5.56 25.81
N PRO A 619 -31.35 -5.56 27.08
CA PRO A 619 -32.53 -6.31 27.48
C PRO A 619 -33.85 -5.69 27.02
N VAL A 620 -33.84 -4.43 26.57
CA VAL A 620 -35.02 -3.75 26.05
C VAL A 620 -34.74 -3.22 24.66
N THR A 621 -35.57 -3.61 23.70
CA THR A 621 -35.54 -3.07 22.34
C THR A 621 -36.87 -2.41 22.01
N VAL A 622 -36.81 -1.16 21.55
CA VAL A 622 -37.96 -0.36 21.12
C VAL A 622 -37.85 -0.11 19.62
N VAL A 623 -38.90 -0.42 18.87
CA VAL A 623 -38.96 -0.25 17.42
C VAL A 623 -40.19 0.57 17.05
N LEU A 624 -40.00 1.68 16.34
CA LEU A 624 -41.05 2.48 15.73
C LEU A 624 -41.14 2.18 14.22
N THR A 625 -42.34 1.86 13.73
CA THR A 625 -42.64 1.63 12.29
C THR A 625 -43.92 2.35 11.86
N GLU A 626 -44.10 2.52 10.55
CA GLU A 626 -45.31 3.14 9.96
C GLU A 626 -46.59 2.31 10.17
N SER A 627 -46.47 0.99 10.28
CA SER A 627 -47.57 0.07 10.51
C SER A 627 -47.20 -0.99 11.55
N CYS A 628 -48.21 -1.57 12.22
CA CYS A 628 -47.96 -2.63 13.20
C CYS A 628 -47.55 -3.94 12.50
N PRO A 629 -46.39 -4.52 12.84
CA PRO A 629 -46.01 -5.84 12.35
C PRO A 629 -46.93 -6.91 12.94
N ALA A 630 -46.87 -8.14 12.41
CA ALA A 630 -47.58 -9.26 13.00
C ALA A 630 -47.17 -9.46 14.48
N PRO A 631 -48.09 -9.81 15.40
CA PRO A 631 -47.76 -10.04 16.80
C PRO A 631 -46.72 -11.15 16.93
N VAL A 632 -45.66 -10.88 17.69
CA VAL A 632 -44.61 -11.86 18.02
C VAL A 632 -44.66 -12.13 19.52
N GLU A 633 -44.59 -13.39 19.92
CA GLU A 633 -44.58 -13.79 21.34
C GLU A 633 -43.42 -13.11 22.09
N GLY A 634 -43.70 -12.58 23.29
CA GLY A 634 -42.72 -11.82 24.07
C GLY A 634 -42.54 -10.35 23.65
N THR A 635 -43.33 -9.84 22.70
CA THR A 635 -43.34 -8.42 22.30
C THR A 635 -44.65 -7.75 22.67
N GLN A 636 -44.59 -6.51 23.14
CA GLN A 636 -45.75 -5.65 23.36
C GLN A 636 -45.87 -4.66 22.21
N GLN A 637 -47.03 -4.63 21.56
CA GLN A 637 -47.33 -3.65 20.53
C GLN A 637 -48.17 -2.51 21.12
N ILE A 638 -47.70 -1.28 20.92
CA ILE A 638 -48.36 -0.06 21.35
C ILE A 638 -48.74 0.71 20.07
N PRO A 639 -50.00 0.61 19.61
CA PRO A 639 -50.44 1.35 18.44
C PRO A 639 -50.46 2.85 18.76
N ILE A 640 -50.00 3.66 17.80
CA ILE A 640 -50.06 5.11 17.85
C ILE A 640 -50.73 5.61 16.58
N ASP A 641 -51.29 6.82 16.59
CA ASP A 641 -51.90 7.34 15.38
C ASP A 641 -50.82 7.57 14.30
N GLY A 642 -51.01 6.90 13.15
CA GLY A 642 -50.08 6.84 12.04
C GLY A 642 -48.77 6.06 12.29
N GLY A 643 -48.70 5.16 13.28
CA GLY A 643 -47.52 4.32 13.48
C GLY A 643 -47.72 3.19 14.50
N CYS A 644 -46.64 2.47 14.81
CA CYS A 644 -46.67 1.42 15.82
C CYS A 644 -45.34 1.34 16.56
N VAL A 645 -45.38 1.25 17.88
CA VAL A 645 -44.21 0.96 18.70
C VAL A 645 -44.24 -0.49 19.15
N THR A 646 -43.20 -1.24 18.82
CA THR A 646 -42.96 -2.59 19.35
C THR A 646 -41.92 -2.51 20.45
N TYR A 647 -42.29 -2.95 21.64
CA TYR A 647 -41.45 -3.04 22.83
C TYR A 647 -41.15 -4.51 23.13
N THR A 648 -39.87 -4.87 23.19
CA THR A 648 -39.44 -6.27 23.39
C THR A 648 -38.49 -6.34 24.58
N PRO A 649 -38.97 -6.74 25.77
CA PRO A 649 -38.12 -7.05 26.91
C PRO A 649 -37.62 -8.49 26.84
N THR A 650 -36.32 -8.72 27.01
CA THR A 650 -35.73 -10.06 27.13
C THR A 650 -35.52 -10.47 28.59
N ILE A 651 -35.69 -9.55 29.54
CA ILE A 651 -35.67 -9.79 30.98
C ILE A 651 -37.03 -9.42 31.57
N THR A 652 -37.55 -10.26 32.45
CA THR A 652 -38.78 -10.01 33.22
C THR A 652 -38.42 -9.61 34.64
N ASP A 653 -38.10 -8.34 34.85
CA ASP A 653 -37.83 -7.76 36.18
C ASP A 653 -38.67 -6.49 36.38
N ARG A 654 -38.93 -6.10 37.63
CA ARG A 654 -39.80 -4.97 38.00
C ARG A 654 -39.19 -3.61 37.69
N ASP A 655 -37.85 -3.55 37.60
CA ASP A 655 -37.07 -2.33 37.36
C ASP A 655 -36.66 -2.17 35.87
N VAL A 656 -37.28 -2.93 34.96
CA VAL A 656 -37.02 -2.83 33.52
C VAL A 656 -37.69 -1.57 32.95
N PRO A 657 -36.94 -0.72 32.21
CA PRO A 657 -37.50 0.46 31.56
C PRO A 657 -38.68 0.11 30.65
N SER A 658 -39.81 0.78 30.87
CA SER A 658 -41.08 0.53 30.19
C SER A 658 -41.86 1.82 29.96
N PHE A 659 -42.92 1.75 29.17
CA PHE A 659 -43.84 2.87 28.92
C PHE A 659 -44.91 3.07 30.01
N ALA A 660 -44.82 2.34 31.13
CA ALA A 660 -45.68 2.55 32.29
C ALA A 660 -45.30 3.87 33.00
N PRO A 661 -46.20 4.45 33.82
CA PRO A 661 -45.84 5.57 34.70
C PRO A 661 -44.58 5.22 35.51
N ASP A 662 -43.62 6.14 35.57
CA ASP A 662 -42.30 5.99 36.21
C ASP A 662 -41.38 4.91 35.61
N GLY A 663 -41.75 4.32 34.47
CA GLY A 663 -40.96 3.30 33.75
C GLY A 663 -39.78 3.83 32.94
N GLY A 664 -39.55 5.15 32.92
CA GLY A 664 -38.38 5.75 32.27
C GLY A 664 -38.45 5.92 30.74
N LEU A 665 -39.28 5.12 30.04
CA LEU A 665 -39.63 5.36 28.64
C LEU A 665 -40.89 6.20 28.54
N ALA A 666 -40.92 7.13 27.60
CA ALA A 666 -42.07 8.00 27.39
C ALA A 666 -42.31 8.25 25.89
N PHE A 667 -43.31 9.09 25.62
CA PHE A 667 -43.63 9.54 24.27
C PHE A 667 -43.62 11.06 24.22
N ILE A 668 -42.93 11.63 23.23
CA ILE A 668 -43.06 13.05 22.89
C ILE A 668 -44.13 13.22 21.81
N ALA A 669 -44.88 14.33 21.84
CA ALA A 669 -45.82 14.64 20.78
C ALA A 669 -45.07 15.20 19.56
N ARG A 670 -45.47 14.80 18.35
CA ARG A 670 -44.88 15.35 17.11
C ARG A 670 -45.08 16.86 17.01
N SER A 671 -46.16 17.41 17.58
CA SER A 671 -46.41 18.85 17.65
C SER A 671 -45.28 19.63 18.32
N ASP A 672 -44.65 19.05 19.33
CA ASP A 672 -43.54 19.69 20.07
C ASP A 672 -42.30 19.76 19.19
N LEU A 673 -42.05 18.71 18.39
CA LEU A 673 -40.97 18.69 17.40
C LEU A 673 -41.23 19.66 16.25
N ILE A 674 -42.49 19.75 15.78
CA ILE A 674 -42.88 20.73 14.75
C ILE A 674 -42.65 22.15 15.26
N ALA A 675 -43.05 22.47 16.50
CA ALA A 675 -42.85 23.78 17.10
C ALA A 675 -41.36 24.12 17.26
N ALA A 676 -40.54 23.14 17.67
CA ALA A 676 -39.10 23.33 17.80
C ALA A 676 -38.43 23.58 16.44
N VAL A 677 -38.75 22.79 15.41
CA VAL A 677 -38.19 22.96 14.05
C VAL A 677 -38.67 24.28 13.42
N ALA A 678 -39.91 24.69 13.68
CA ALA A 678 -40.44 25.98 13.19
C ALA A 678 -39.74 27.19 13.83
N ALA A 679 -39.17 27.06 15.02
CA ALA A 679 -38.40 28.14 15.65
C ALA A 679 -37.10 28.46 14.88
N ASP A 680 -36.62 27.52 14.06
CA ASP A 680 -35.43 27.65 13.21
C ASP A 680 -35.78 27.96 11.73
N ASP A 681 -37.00 28.46 11.47
CA ASP A 681 -37.54 28.73 10.13
C ASP A 681 -37.56 27.49 9.19
N GLN A 682 -37.71 26.29 9.77
CA GLN A 682 -37.76 25.02 9.05
C GLN A 682 -39.14 24.35 9.16
N VAL A 683 -39.41 23.37 8.27
CA VAL A 683 -40.69 22.64 8.24
C VAL A 683 -40.44 21.14 8.38
N LEU A 684 -40.96 20.54 9.46
CA LEU A 684 -40.92 19.09 9.66
C LEU A 684 -42.10 18.41 8.93
N CYS A 685 -41.82 17.86 7.75
CA CYS A 685 -42.81 17.17 6.91
C CYS A 685 -43.41 15.94 7.59
N GLY A 686 -44.70 15.68 7.40
CA GLY A 686 -45.39 14.47 7.89
C GLY A 686 -46.74 14.77 8.55
N ALA A 687 -47.17 13.89 9.44
CA ALA A 687 -48.39 14.06 10.22
C ALA A 687 -48.39 15.41 10.96
N LEU A 688 -49.58 16.01 11.10
CA LEU A 688 -49.78 17.30 11.78
C LEU A 688 -49.02 18.49 11.16
N ALA A 689 -48.45 18.34 9.96
CA ALA A 689 -47.79 19.40 9.20
C ALA A 689 -48.40 19.53 7.78
N PRO A 690 -48.24 20.69 7.10
CA PRO A 690 -48.64 20.84 5.70
C PRO A 690 -47.93 19.83 4.79
N PRO A 691 -48.54 19.47 3.63
CA PRO A 691 -47.90 18.60 2.66
C PRO A 691 -46.61 19.25 2.12
N CYS A 692 -45.52 18.48 2.17
CA CYS A 692 -44.24 18.88 1.58
C CYS A 692 -44.11 18.37 0.13
N PRO A 693 -43.37 19.11 -0.71
CA PRO A 693 -43.05 18.71 -2.08
C PRO A 693 -42.07 17.53 -2.21
#